data_AF-A0A9D8SN16-F1
#
_entry.id   AF-A0A9D8SN16-F1
#
_cell.length_a   1.000
_cell.length_b   1.000
_cell.length_c   1.000
_cell.angle_alpha   90.00
_cell.angle_beta   90.00
_cell.angle_gamma   90.00
#
_symmetry.space_group_name_H-M   'P 1'
#
loop_
_entity.id
_entity.type
_entity.pdbx_description
1 polymer ?
#
loop_
_entity_poly.entity_id
_entity_poly.type
_entity_poly.pdbx_seq_one_letter_code
_entity_poly.pdbx_strand_id
1 'polypeptide(L)'
;IVVMPSAAGSADRPALLEKLYADTMRLTGLTHSQIHLAGSTCDSVAIDETTKSSQMRLLPIFGVVCAILLFFCLKNPILSISVLFISAMNEEIGPAAIFYSGSHMDSISLLVAALTFVLTMESGIHLANYYRDSVLEGGTKGAVWRTLEKGWLPCFLATFTTILGMGSLAVSYVTPICNFGIYTSIALFAGMCFLFLYVASCWENWPPFEYWMPFWKRRRNPLQREMEEMARLTGCGSERGTYGGNGQTGAWGSAGTEVSDGGETAAFARNRSMRHWETLAMFISKTYWGVIFASIALIGFFSLFVPYLDTSITLHGMLRPTHEVIVDYDYLEERFGGLVPINVILRIPKNETNVRRTPLEEMNLISLVQNELVKISGVDGCTSVLSVLPAPPSLTDPSTASRSARRVFNREMSENVGKLQESNYFYDAPEERMWLLTLRIPAGANLKYEPLLQEVELRIYETLRKNGITYAISDKQLLEAPFLAEAHRFCGLEGLLDEFQAREAGFRELAQRGEESLSRQERRALAEAETMRFQDVSCVVTGAIPLVFKAQQQLLKDLIVSFMTAFILILFTLIVLLRSVCAGLVAILPNILPSIVIFGILAALEVKIDIGTMMTASVALGITVDGTLHFLTWFQRGILLGHDRKNAVLYAYSNCAGAMVQTAFICSFTFLVFVFSDFMPVARFAWMLCVLLIAAIIADLFLTPALLVSPLGRFFVRNTDRKMK
;
A
#
# COMPACT_ATOMS: atom_id res chain seq x y z
N ILE A 1 19.03 -10.27 30.73
CA ILE A 1 20.24 -9.48 30.38
C ILE A 1 19.81 -8.49 29.30
N VAL A 2 20.20 -7.22 29.38
CA VAL A 2 19.95 -6.24 28.30
C VAL A 2 21.21 -6.12 27.49
N VAL A 3 21.12 -6.35 26.18
CA VAL A 3 22.24 -6.25 25.24
C VAL A 3 21.96 -5.11 24.28
N MET A 4 22.91 -4.18 24.15
CA MET A 4 22.84 -3.10 23.17
C MET A 4 23.76 -3.44 21.99
N PRO A 5 23.23 -3.60 20.76
CA PRO A 5 24.06 -3.93 19.62
C PRO A 5 25.01 -2.79 19.29
N SER A 6 26.27 -3.13 18.96
CA SER A 6 27.22 -2.17 18.41
C SER A 6 26.84 -1.78 16.98
N ALA A 7 27.50 -0.78 16.39
CA ALA A 7 27.30 -0.43 14.99
C ALA A 7 27.53 -1.63 14.05
N ALA A 8 28.56 -2.45 14.33
CA ALA A 8 28.82 -3.68 13.57
C ALA A 8 27.73 -4.73 13.76
N GLY A 9 27.24 -4.93 14.99
CA GLY A 9 26.13 -5.87 15.27
C GLY A 9 24.79 -5.41 14.69
N SER A 10 24.60 -4.10 14.53
CA SER A 10 23.40 -3.53 13.91
C SER A 10 23.39 -3.68 12.39
N ALA A 11 24.57 -3.83 11.77
CA ALA A 11 24.72 -4.04 10.32
C ALA A 11 24.41 -5.48 9.90
N ASP A 12 24.72 -6.47 10.74
CA ASP A 12 24.40 -7.88 10.53
C ASP A 12 23.67 -8.46 11.75
N ARG A 13 22.37 -8.12 11.82
CA ARG A 13 21.49 -8.53 12.93
C ARG A 13 21.30 -10.04 13.02
N PRO A 14 21.09 -10.79 11.92
CA PRO A 14 20.97 -12.24 11.98
C PRO A 14 22.21 -12.91 12.58
N ALA A 15 23.41 -12.54 12.11
CA ALA A 15 24.65 -13.10 12.64
C ALA A 15 24.87 -12.75 14.12
N LEU A 16 24.46 -11.55 14.55
CA LEU A 16 24.50 -11.17 15.95
C LEU A 16 23.61 -12.08 16.82
N LEU A 17 22.36 -12.34 16.40
CA LEU A 17 21.44 -13.19 17.15
C LEU A 17 21.94 -14.64 17.22
N GLU A 18 22.41 -15.19 16.09
CA GLU A 18 22.98 -16.54 16.06
C GLU A 18 24.16 -16.67 17.03
N LYS A 19 25.04 -15.66 17.04
CA LYS A 19 26.17 -15.61 17.98
C LYS A 19 25.71 -15.49 19.43
N LEU A 20 24.70 -14.68 19.72
CA LEU A 20 24.14 -14.55 21.07
C LEU A 20 23.57 -15.88 21.58
N TYR A 21 22.82 -16.61 20.75
CA TYR A 21 22.35 -17.95 21.10
C TYR A 21 23.52 -18.91 21.32
N ALA A 22 24.46 -19.00 20.37
CA ALA A 22 25.58 -19.92 20.45
C ALA A 22 26.46 -19.69 21.69
N ASP A 23 26.80 -18.42 21.99
CA ASP A 23 27.61 -18.08 23.16
C ASP A 23 26.85 -18.33 24.46
N THR A 24 25.54 -18.02 24.51
CA THR A 24 24.71 -18.28 25.70
C THR A 24 24.60 -19.77 25.98
N MET A 25 24.31 -20.58 24.96
CA MET A 25 24.24 -22.04 25.08
C MET A 25 25.58 -22.62 25.55
N ARG A 26 26.70 -22.16 24.96
CA ARG A 26 28.05 -22.59 25.33
C ARG A 26 28.41 -22.25 26.79
N LEU A 27 28.05 -21.06 27.25
CA LEU A 27 28.42 -20.57 28.59
C LEU A 27 27.54 -21.13 29.71
N THR A 28 26.26 -21.39 29.42
CA THR A 28 25.27 -21.77 30.44
C THR A 28 24.88 -23.25 30.40
N GLY A 29 25.13 -23.93 29.28
CA GLY A 29 24.62 -25.28 29.04
C GLY A 29 23.11 -25.34 28.75
N LEU A 30 22.44 -24.19 28.60
CA LEU A 30 21.02 -24.12 28.23
C LEU A 30 20.81 -24.52 26.78
N THR A 31 19.62 -25.04 26.48
CA THR A 31 19.15 -25.32 25.13
C THR A 31 18.49 -24.09 24.50
N HIS A 32 18.37 -24.06 23.17
CA HIS A 32 17.72 -22.95 22.45
C HIS A 32 16.31 -22.65 22.99
N SER A 33 15.50 -23.68 23.24
CA SER A 33 14.13 -23.55 23.77
C SER A 33 14.04 -22.98 25.19
N GLN A 34 15.16 -22.85 25.90
CA GLN A 34 15.23 -22.27 27.24
C GLN A 34 15.76 -20.83 27.23
N ILE A 35 16.18 -20.35 26.05
CA ILE A 35 16.71 -19.00 25.85
C ILE A 35 15.62 -18.21 25.11
N HIS A 36 15.12 -17.17 25.76
CA HIS A 36 14.09 -16.29 25.19
C HIS A 36 14.70 -14.92 24.90
N LEU A 37 14.60 -14.46 23.65
CA LEU A 37 15.12 -13.17 23.21
C LEU A 37 13.99 -12.28 22.67
N ALA A 38 13.99 -11.02 23.09
CA ALA A 38 13.04 -10.01 22.63
C ALA A 38 13.75 -8.68 22.36
N GLY A 39 13.09 -7.81 21.60
CA GLY A 39 13.58 -6.48 21.26
C GLY A 39 13.68 -6.27 19.75
N SER A 40 13.85 -5.01 19.36
CA SER A 40 13.78 -4.55 17.95
C SER A 40 14.73 -5.27 16.98
N THR A 41 15.88 -5.77 17.48
CA THR A 41 16.80 -6.60 16.68
C THR A 41 16.17 -7.95 16.34
N CYS A 42 15.54 -8.61 17.31
CA CYS A 42 14.81 -9.87 17.11
C CYS A 42 13.62 -9.64 16.18
N ASP A 43 12.88 -8.55 16.38
CA ASP A 43 11.72 -8.17 15.56
C ASP A 43 12.10 -8.02 14.09
N SER A 44 13.16 -7.26 13.81
CA SER A 44 13.61 -6.98 12.45
C SER A 44 14.06 -8.26 11.73
N VAL A 45 14.86 -9.09 12.41
CA VAL A 45 15.34 -10.36 11.83
C VAL A 45 14.18 -11.31 11.59
N ALA A 46 13.25 -11.43 12.53
CA ALA A 46 12.07 -12.29 12.37
C ALA A 46 11.20 -11.84 11.19
N ILE A 47 10.97 -10.54 11.01
CA ILE A 47 10.23 -10.01 9.86
C ILE A 47 10.95 -10.35 8.54
N ASP A 48 12.26 -10.10 8.47
CA ASP A 48 13.05 -10.34 7.26
C ASP A 48 13.10 -11.84 6.88
N GLU A 49 13.36 -12.71 7.85
CA GLU A 49 13.39 -14.16 7.65
C GLU A 49 12.03 -14.73 7.27
N THR A 50 10.98 -14.30 7.96
CA THR A 50 9.59 -14.72 7.67
C THR A 50 9.19 -14.31 6.27
N THR A 51 9.56 -13.09 5.85
CA THR A 51 9.32 -12.58 4.52
C THR A 51 10.04 -13.40 3.46
N LYS A 52 11.35 -13.62 3.64
CA LYS A 52 12.19 -14.38 2.70
C LYS A 52 11.74 -15.84 2.58
N SER A 53 11.41 -16.47 3.71
CA SER A 53 10.87 -17.83 3.77
C SER A 53 9.52 -17.95 3.07
N SER A 54 8.63 -16.96 3.26
CA SER A 54 7.34 -16.89 2.58
C SER A 54 7.52 -16.74 1.07
N GLN A 55 8.43 -15.87 0.62
CA GLN A 55 8.75 -15.70 -0.80
C GLN A 55 9.22 -17.00 -1.45
N MET A 56 10.23 -17.65 -0.87
CA MET A 56 10.83 -18.87 -1.44
C MET A 56 9.82 -20.03 -1.53
N ARG A 57 8.86 -20.11 -0.60
CA ARG A 57 7.78 -21.11 -0.65
C ARG A 57 6.66 -20.75 -1.60
N LEU A 58 6.16 -19.52 -1.54
CA LEU A 58 4.89 -19.15 -2.16
C LEU A 58 5.03 -18.72 -3.61
N LEU A 59 6.16 -18.11 -4.02
CA LEU A 59 6.32 -17.61 -5.38
C LEU A 59 6.32 -18.73 -6.45
N PRO A 60 6.96 -19.89 -6.25
CA PRO A 60 6.84 -21.00 -7.19
C PRO A 60 5.41 -21.55 -7.28
N ILE A 61 4.70 -21.63 -6.14
CA ILE A 61 3.30 -22.08 -6.08
C ILE A 61 2.41 -21.09 -6.84
N PHE A 62 2.63 -19.79 -6.64
CA PHE A 62 1.95 -18.72 -7.35
C PHE A 62 2.13 -18.85 -8.86
N GLY A 63 3.36 -19.04 -9.35
CA GLY A 63 3.62 -19.25 -10.78
C GLY A 63 2.89 -20.46 -11.37
N VAL A 64 2.84 -21.58 -10.64
CA VAL A 64 2.10 -22.79 -11.04
C VAL A 64 0.59 -22.54 -11.07
N VAL A 65 0.04 -21.88 -10.04
CA VAL A 65 -1.39 -21.53 -9.97
C VAL A 65 -1.76 -20.60 -11.13
N CYS A 66 -0.96 -19.57 -11.40
CA CYS A 66 -1.12 -18.68 -12.55
C CYS A 66 -1.17 -19.47 -13.87
N ALA A 67 -0.23 -20.39 -14.08
CA ALA A 67 -0.18 -21.20 -15.30
C ALA A 67 -1.42 -22.09 -15.48
N ILE A 68 -1.87 -22.73 -14.39
CA ILE A 68 -3.06 -23.58 -14.39
C ILE A 68 -4.32 -22.75 -14.69
N LEU A 69 -4.53 -21.66 -13.96
CA LEU A 69 -5.72 -20.81 -14.13
C LEU A 69 -5.76 -20.17 -15.53
N LEU A 70 -4.63 -19.69 -16.04
CA LEU A 70 -4.55 -19.13 -17.38
C LEU A 70 -4.86 -20.15 -18.46
N PHE A 71 -4.34 -21.38 -18.33
CA PHE A 71 -4.68 -22.47 -19.23
C PHE A 71 -6.19 -22.76 -19.24
N PHE A 72 -6.85 -22.75 -18.07
CA PHE A 72 -8.29 -22.94 -17.98
C PHE A 72 -9.11 -21.80 -18.61
N CYS A 73 -8.65 -20.55 -18.48
CA CYS A 73 -9.31 -19.39 -19.07
C CYS A 73 -9.19 -19.36 -20.59
N LEU A 74 -7.95 -19.48 -21.12
CA LEU A 74 -7.71 -19.36 -22.56
C LEU A 74 -8.02 -20.65 -23.33
N LYS A 75 -7.94 -21.81 -22.68
CA LYS A 75 -8.15 -23.16 -23.27
C LYS A 75 -7.28 -23.41 -24.51
N ASN A 76 -6.15 -22.72 -24.60
CA ASN A 76 -5.15 -22.87 -25.65
C ASN A 76 -3.77 -22.77 -25.00
N PRO A 77 -2.97 -23.86 -25.02
CA PRO A 77 -1.68 -23.90 -24.33
C PRO A 77 -0.67 -22.91 -24.92
N ILE A 78 -0.71 -22.63 -26.22
CA ILE A 78 0.24 -21.75 -26.89
C ILE A 78 -0.02 -20.29 -26.52
N LEU A 79 -1.28 -19.88 -26.54
CA LEU A 79 -1.68 -18.56 -26.03
C LEU A 79 -1.35 -18.41 -24.55
N SER A 80 -1.57 -19.45 -23.76
CA SER A 80 -1.28 -19.44 -22.32
C SER A 80 0.22 -19.29 -22.06
N ILE A 81 1.07 -20.09 -22.72
CA ILE A 81 2.53 -19.99 -22.59
C ILE A 81 3.02 -18.62 -23.06
N SER A 82 2.45 -18.10 -24.13
CA SER A 82 2.82 -16.80 -24.67
C SER A 82 2.51 -15.65 -23.70
N VAL A 83 1.33 -15.65 -23.07
CA VAL A 83 0.94 -14.67 -22.05
C VAL A 83 1.73 -14.89 -20.74
N LEU A 84 2.03 -16.12 -20.33
CA LEU A 84 2.89 -16.35 -19.15
C LEU A 84 4.31 -15.85 -19.37
N PHE A 85 4.87 -16.10 -20.56
CA PHE A 85 6.21 -15.65 -20.90
C PHE A 85 6.30 -14.12 -20.79
N ILE A 86 5.30 -13.41 -21.31
CA ILE A 86 5.33 -11.97 -21.27
C ILE A 86 5.17 -11.39 -19.87
N SER A 87 4.31 -11.99 -19.05
CA SER A 87 4.14 -11.63 -17.65
C SER A 87 5.40 -11.89 -16.83
N ALA A 88 6.06 -13.03 -17.03
CA ALA A 88 7.31 -13.39 -16.36
C ALA A 88 8.45 -12.41 -16.71
N MET A 89 8.55 -11.99 -17.98
CA MET A 89 9.52 -10.98 -18.37
C MET A 89 9.24 -9.61 -17.73
N ASN A 90 7.96 -9.25 -17.55
CA ASN A 90 7.60 -7.98 -16.93
C ASN A 90 7.81 -7.96 -15.41
N GLU A 91 7.60 -9.10 -14.74
CA GLU A 91 7.77 -9.26 -13.30
C GLU A 91 9.16 -8.79 -12.83
N GLU A 92 10.20 -9.13 -13.59
CA GLU A 92 11.60 -8.82 -13.27
C GLU A 92 11.95 -7.32 -13.32
N ILE A 93 11.14 -6.51 -14.01
CA ILE A 93 11.41 -5.08 -14.17
C ILE A 93 11.30 -4.33 -12.83
N GLY A 94 10.35 -4.73 -11.98
CA GLY A 94 10.16 -4.11 -10.67
C GLY A 94 11.37 -4.30 -9.75
N PRO A 95 11.77 -5.54 -9.42
CA PRO A 95 12.97 -5.82 -8.65
C PRO A 95 14.25 -5.24 -9.25
N ALA A 96 14.40 -5.26 -10.58
CA ALA A 96 15.52 -4.62 -11.25
C ALA A 96 15.55 -3.10 -10.98
N ALA A 97 14.40 -2.42 -11.07
CA ALA A 97 14.32 -0.99 -10.79
C ALA A 97 14.66 -0.65 -9.33
N ILE A 98 14.25 -1.48 -8.37
CA ILE A 98 14.60 -1.36 -6.95
C ILE A 98 16.11 -1.51 -6.76
N PHE A 99 16.72 -2.51 -7.40
CA PHE A 99 18.16 -2.76 -7.31
C PHE A 99 18.97 -1.59 -7.87
N TYR A 100 18.63 -1.09 -9.06
CA TYR A 100 19.37 -0.01 -9.71
C TYR A 100 19.18 1.36 -9.06
N SER A 101 18.09 1.57 -8.32
CA SER A 101 17.89 2.82 -7.56
C SER A 101 18.69 2.85 -6.25
N GLY A 102 19.28 1.73 -5.84
CA GLY A 102 19.93 1.59 -4.53
C GLY A 102 18.94 1.51 -3.37
N SER A 103 17.65 1.29 -3.65
CA SER A 103 16.64 1.10 -2.61
C SER A 103 16.75 -0.28 -1.98
N HIS A 104 16.40 -0.38 -0.69
CA HIS A 104 16.34 -1.65 0.01
C HIS A 104 15.04 -2.38 -0.31
N MET A 105 15.13 -3.69 -0.55
CA MET A 105 13.95 -4.53 -0.75
C MET A 105 13.33 -4.84 0.61
N ASP A 106 12.08 -4.45 0.79
CA ASP A 106 11.30 -4.73 2.00
C ASP A 106 10.18 -5.76 1.70
N SER A 107 9.48 -6.19 2.74
CA SER A 107 8.40 -7.19 2.64
C SER A 107 7.24 -6.80 1.74
N ILE A 108 7.04 -5.50 1.51
CA ILE A 108 5.97 -4.98 0.66
C ILE A 108 6.43 -4.88 -0.79
N SER A 109 7.69 -4.53 -1.01
CA SER A 109 8.35 -4.53 -2.32
C SER A 109 8.27 -5.90 -2.99
N LEU A 110 8.16 -6.98 -2.22
CA LEU A 110 7.89 -8.33 -2.71
C LEU A 110 6.58 -8.42 -3.52
N LEU A 111 5.54 -7.67 -3.14
CA LEU A 111 4.26 -7.66 -3.83
C LEU A 111 4.34 -7.00 -5.22
N VAL A 112 5.36 -6.17 -5.47
CA VAL A 112 5.55 -5.51 -6.78
C VAL A 112 5.66 -6.56 -7.88
N ALA A 113 6.52 -7.56 -7.69
CA ALA A 113 6.75 -8.64 -8.65
C ALA A 113 5.46 -9.44 -8.93
N ALA A 114 4.79 -9.92 -7.88
CA ALA A 114 3.56 -10.68 -8.02
C ALA A 114 2.42 -9.88 -8.68
N LEU A 115 2.29 -8.59 -8.33
CA LEU A 115 1.26 -7.72 -8.88
C LEU A 115 1.51 -7.36 -10.34
N THR A 116 2.73 -6.98 -10.70
CA THR A 116 3.06 -6.66 -12.09
C THR A 116 2.91 -7.87 -13.00
N PHE A 117 3.25 -9.07 -12.52
CA PHE A 117 3.01 -10.33 -13.23
C PHE A 117 1.52 -10.50 -13.59
N VAL A 118 0.63 -10.37 -12.59
CA VAL A 118 -0.82 -10.57 -12.75
C VAL A 118 -1.44 -9.50 -13.64
N LEU A 119 -1.09 -8.23 -13.44
CA LEU A 119 -1.66 -7.13 -14.22
C LEU A 119 -1.22 -7.16 -15.70
N THR A 120 0.00 -7.63 -15.96
CA THR A 120 0.45 -7.87 -17.35
C THR A 120 -0.31 -9.03 -17.97
N MET A 121 -0.54 -10.09 -17.19
CA MET A 121 -1.30 -11.26 -17.62
C MET A 121 -2.75 -10.88 -17.98
N GLU A 122 -3.38 -10.02 -17.20
CA GLU A 122 -4.71 -9.46 -17.46
C GLU A 122 -4.82 -8.81 -18.85
N SER A 123 -3.91 -7.88 -19.16
CA SER A 123 -3.89 -7.23 -20.48
C SER A 123 -3.62 -8.23 -21.60
N GLY A 124 -2.77 -9.24 -21.35
CA GLY A 124 -2.53 -10.36 -22.26
C GLY A 124 -3.78 -11.21 -22.53
N ILE A 125 -4.60 -11.47 -21.50
CA ILE A 125 -5.87 -12.21 -21.63
C ILE A 125 -6.86 -11.46 -22.51
N HIS A 126 -6.98 -10.14 -22.37
CA HIS A 126 -7.83 -9.32 -23.24
C HIS A 126 -7.38 -9.40 -24.71
N LEU A 127 -6.08 -9.19 -24.97
CA LEU A 127 -5.54 -9.33 -26.33
C LEU A 127 -5.68 -10.74 -26.88
N ALA A 128 -5.52 -11.78 -26.06
CA ALA A 128 -5.70 -13.17 -26.47
C ALA A 128 -7.15 -13.48 -26.86
N ASN A 129 -8.13 -12.93 -26.13
CA ASN A 129 -9.55 -13.05 -26.50
C ASN A 129 -9.86 -12.28 -27.80
N TYR A 130 -9.37 -11.05 -27.95
CA TYR A 130 -9.52 -10.29 -29.20
C TYR A 130 -8.84 -10.98 -30.40
N TYR A 131 -7.72 -11.67 -30.18
CA TYR A 131 -7.05 -12.46 -31.19
C TYR A 131 -7.88 -13.66 -31.61
N ARG A 132 -8.44 -14.39 -30.64
CA ARG A 132 -9.37 -15.48 -30.92
C ARG A 132 -10.56 -15.01 -31.75
N ASP A 133 -11.15 -13.88 -31.41
CA ASP A 133 -12.27 -13.31 -32.17
C ASP A 133 -11.86 -12.88 -33.58
N SER A 134 -10.69 -12.27 -33.72
CA SER A 134 -10.16 -11.84 -35.03
C SER A 134 -9.87 -13.04 -35.96
N VAL A 135 -9.35 -14.14 -35.40
CA VAL A 135 -9.14 -15.39 -36.15
C VAL A 135 -10.48 -15.99 -36.57
N LEU A 136 -11.49 -15.99 -35.69
CA LEU A 136 -12.81 -16.52 -36.02
C LEU A 136 -13.54 -15.71 -37.11
N GLU A 137 -13.32 -14.39 -37.17
CA GLU A 137 -13.99 -13.53 -38.14
C GLU A 137 -13.38 -13.55 -39.54
N GLY A 138 -12.08 -13.84 -39.69
CA GLY A 138 -11.45 -13.78 -41.02
C GLY A 138 -10.15 -14.56 -41.15
N GLY A 139 -9.98 -15.64 -40.38
CA GLY A 139 -8.81 -16.51 -40.45
C GLY A 139 -7.55 -15.92 -39.81
N THR A 140 -6.44 -16.65 -39.90
CA THR A 140 -5.16 -16.32 -39.24
C THR A 140 -4.41 -15.15 -39.90
N LYS A 141 -4.56 -14.96 -41.20
CA LYS A 141 -3.90 -13.87 -41.94
C LYS A 141 -4.42 -12.51 -41.47
N GLY A 142 -3.49 -11.63 -41.08
CA GLY A 142 -3.82 -10.30 -40.55
C GLY A 142 -4.67 -10.32 -39.27
N ALA A 143 -4.76 -11.46 -38.57
CA ALA A 143 -5.49 -11.57 -37.32
C ALA A 143 -4.85 -10.71 -36.22
N VAL A 144 -3.52 -10.63 -36.19
CA VAL A 144 -2.77 -9.80 -35.22
C VAL A 144 -3.10 -8.32 -35.40
N TRP A 145 -3.10 -7.81 -36.63
CA TRP A 145 -3.45 -6.41 -36.88
C TRP A 145 -4.88 -6.08 -36.49
N ARG A 146 -5.85 -6.96 -36.80
CA ARG A 146 -7.24 -6.81 -36.34
C ARG A 146 -7.36 -6.88 -34.81
N THR A 147 -6.54 -7.69 -34.16
CA THR A 147 -6.45 -7.77 -32.69
C THR A 147 -5.99 -6.45 -32.11
N LEU A 148 -4.90 -5.90 -32.66
CA LEU A 148 -4.35 -4.63 -32.23
C LEU A 148 -5.36 -3.51 -32.47
N GLU A 149 -6.00 -3.44 -33.64
CA GLU A 149 -7.03 -2.45 -33.95
C GLU A 149 -8.21 -2.49 -32.95
N LYS A 150 -8.67 -3.69 -32.58
CA LYS A 150 -9.73 -3.87 -31.58
C LYS A 150 -9.26 -3.55 -30.17
N GLY A 151 -8.07 -4.00 -29.79
CA GLY A 151 -7.62 -4.08 -28.40
C GLY A 151 -6.73 -2.94 -27.91
N TRP A 152 -6.04 -2.21 -28.78
CA TRP A 152 -5.01 -1.25 -28.36
C TRP A 152 -5.55 -0.17 -27.44
N LEU A 153 -6.65 0.48 -27.83
CA LEU A 153 -7.22 1.60 -27.08
C LEU A 153 -7.72 1.18 -25.70
N PRO A 154 -8.59 0.16 -25.56
CA PRO A 154 -9.07 -0.21 -24.24
C PRO A 154 -7.96 -0.76 -23.34
N CYS A 155 -7.03 -1.59 -23.85
CA CYS A 155 -5.90 -2.11 -23.05
C CYS A 155 -4.92 -1.00 -22.63
N PHE A 156 -4.66 -0.01 -23.50
CA PHE A 156 -3.82 1.14 -23.16
C PHE A 156 -4.47 1.99 -22.07
N LEU A 157 -5.75 2.32 -22.21
CA LEU A 157 -6.46 3.15 -21.23
C LEU A 157 -6.53 2.46 -19.87
N ALA A 158 -6.84 1.17 -19.87
CA ALA A 158 -6.81 0.30 -18.70
C ALA A 158 -5.48 0.38 -17.95
N THR A 159 -4.40 0.01 -18.63
CA THR A 159 -3.06 -0.01 -18.04
C THR A 159 -2.63 1.37 -17.59
N PHE A 160 -2.95 2.41 -18.36
CA PHE A 160 -2.64 3.79 -18.00
C PHE A 160 -3.36 4.23 -16.72
N THR A 161 -4.65 3.89 -16.55
CA THR A 161 -5.36 4.17 -15.30
C THR A 161 -4.82 3.37 -14.13
N THR A 162 -4.39 2.12 -14.35
CA THR A 162 -3.74 1.33 -13.30
C THR A 162 -2.40 1.93 -12.90
N ILE A 163 -1.60 2.43 -13.85
CA ILE A 163 -0.38 3.19 -13.56
C ILE A 163 -0.67 4.42 -12.71
N LEU A 164 -1.73 5.20 -13.02
CA LEU A 164 -2.13 6.34 -12.20
C LEU A 164 -2.62 5.91 -10.80
N GLY A 165 -3.35 4.80 -10.72
CA GLY A 165 -3.82 4.22 -9.46
C GLY A 165 -2.66 3.78 -8.56
N MET A 166 -1.69 3.03 -9.10
CA MET A 166 -0.47 2.65 -8.36
C MET A 166 0.39 3.87 -8.04
N GLY A 167 0.52 4.81 -8.98
CA GLY A 167 1.29 6.04 -8.82
C GLY A 167 0.73 6.96 -7.73
N SER A 168 -0.56 6.88 -7.41
CA SER A 168 -1.18 7.63 -6.30
C SER A 168 -0.57 7.29 -4.93
N LEU A 169 -0.04 6.08 -4.77
CA LEU A 169 0.63 5.62 -3.55
C LEU A 169 1.97 6.34 -3.32
N ALA A 170 2.56 6.94 -4.36
CA ALA A 170 3.80 7.71 -4.25
C ALA A 170 3.68 8.97 -3.37
N VAL A 171 2.46 9.40 -3.06
CA VAL A 171 2.19 10.54 -2.14
C VAL A 171 2.24 10.10 -0.66
N SER A 172 2.34 8.79 -0.39
CA SER A 172 2.45 8.26 0.97
C SER A 172 3.77 8.68 1.63
N TYR A 173 3.68 9.05 2.90
CA TYR A 173 4.85 9.36 3.74
C TYR A 173 5.54 8.09 4.23
N VAL A 174 4.85 6.95 4.17
CA VAL A 174 5.38 5.64 4.54
C VAL A 174 6.17 5.08 3.35
N THR A 175 7.49 5.10 3.47
CA THR A 175 8.44 4.76 2.39
C THR A 175 8.15 3.44 1.68
N PRO A 176 7.83 2.32 2.38
CA PRO A 176 7.46 1.07 1.70
C PRO A 176 6.26 1.20 0.75
N ILE A 177 5.24 1.98 1.12
CA ILE A 177 4.03 2.20 0.30
C ILE A 177 4.38 3.07 -0.93
N CYS A 178 5.15 4.13 -0.70
CA CYS A 178 5.61 5.03 -1.76
C CYS A 178 6.44 4.28 -2.81
N ASN A 179 7.46 3.55 -2.36
CA ASN A 179 8.32 2.73 -3.22
C ASN A 179 7.50 1.70 -4.00
N PHE A 180 6.59 0.98 -3.33
CA PHE A 180 5.70 0.04 -4.00
C PHE A 180 4.92 0.68 -5.16
N GLY A 181 4.32 1.85 -4.93
CA GLY A 181 3.58 2.59 -5.96
C GLY A 181 4.43 2.98 -7.16
N ILE A 182 5.62 3.54 -6.90
CA ILE A 182 6.57 3.98 -7.94
C ILE A 182 7.06 2.80 -8.78
N TYR A 183 7.60 1.76 -8.14
CA TYR A 183 8.20 0.63 -8.85
C TYR A 183 7.15 -0.20 -9.61
N THR A 184 5.94 -0.35 -9.05
CA THR A 184 4.82 -0.98 -9.76
C THR A 184 4.45 -0.17 -11.00
N SER A 185 4.38 1.16 -10.90
CA SER A 185 4.05 2.04 -12.03
C SER A 185 5.07 1.95 -13.16
N ILE A 186 6.37 1.94 -12.82
CA ILE A 186 7.46 1.78 -13.79
C ILE A 186 7.36 0.43 -14.51
N ALA A 187 7.19 -0.65 -13.75
CA ALA A 187 7.06 -1.99 -14.31
C ALA A 187 5.81 -2.14 -15.18
N LEU A 188 4.66 -1.57 -14.79
CA LEU A 188 3.44 -1.60 -15.61
C LEU A 188 3.62 -0.83 -16.94
N PHE A 189 4.27 0.33 -16.90
CA PHE A 189 4.54 1.10 -18.12
C PHE A 189 5.45 0.34 -19.09
N ALA A 190 6.53 -0.24 -18.58
CA ALA A 190 7.44 -1.05 -19.39
C ALA A 190 6.74 -2.31 -19.93
N GLY A 191 5.94 -2.98 -19.10
CA GLY A 191 5.16 -4.16 -19.46
C GLY A 191 4.15 -3.89 -20.57
N MET A 192 3.46 -2.75 -20.54
CA MET A 192 2.55 -2.34 -21.59
C MET A 192 3.27 -2.17 -22.94
N CYS A 193 4.41 -1.47 -22.94
CA CYS A 193 5.23 -1.30 -24.15
C CYS A 193 5.69 -2.64 -24.69
N PHE A 194 6.18 -3.52 -23.82
CA PHE A 194 6.61 -4.86 -24.19
C PHE A 194 5.45 -5.71 -24.72
N LEU A 195 4.26 -5.61 -24.13
CA LEU A 195 3.04 -6.32 -24.55
C LEU A 195 2.66 -6.04 -25.98
N PHE A 196 2.56 -4.77 -26.36
CA PHE A 196 2.19 -4.42 -27.73
C PHE A 196 3.26 -4.80 -28.75
N LEU A 197 4.54 -4.63 -28.41
CA LEU A 197 5.66 -5.03 -29.28
C LEU A 197 5.72 -6.55 -29.46
N TYR A 198 5.54 -7.30 -28.38
CA TYR A 198 5.55 -8.76 -28.40
C TYR A 198 4.37 -9.31 -29.18
N VAL A 199 3.15 -8.81 -28.98
CA VAL A 199 1.98 -9.24 -29.76
C VAL A 199 2.18 -8.90 -31.24
N ALA A 200 2.65 -7.70 -31.58
CA ALA A 200 2.87 -7.30 -32.97
C ALA A 200 3.95 -8.15 -33.67
N SER A 201 5.01 -8.54 -32.96
CA SER A 201 6.15 -9.27 -33.55
C SER A 201 5.99 -10.79 -33.45
N CYS A 202 5.78 -11.31 -32.23
CA CYS A 202 5.80 -12.74 -31.98
C CYS A 202 4.53 -13.44 -32.48
N TRP A 203 3.34 -12.85 -32.32
CA TRP A 203 2.11 -13.50 -32.83
C TRP A 203 1.97 -13.41 -34.35
N GLU A 204 2.66 -12.47 -35.01
CA GLU A 204 2.68 -12.39 -36.47
C GLU A 204 3.63 -13.45 -37.06
N ASN A 205 4.80 -13.65 -36.45
CA ASN A 205 5.80 -14.63 -36.91
C ASN A 205 5.50 -16.06 -36.44
N TRP A 206 4.87 -16.22 -35.27
CA TRP A 206 4.50 -17.51 -34.67
C TRP A 206 3.02 -17.48 -34.21
N PRO A 207 2.06 -17.57 -35.16
CA PRO A 207 0.64 -17.44 -34.88
C PRO A 207 0.15 -18.54 -33.91
N PRO A 208 -0.36 -18.19 -32.71
CA PRO A 208 -0.75 -19.15 -31.69
C PRO A 208 -1.85 -20.15 -32.08
N PHE A 209 -2.60 -19.85 -33.15
CA PHE A 209 -3.74 -20.64 -33.60
C PHE A 209 -3.41 -21.71 -34.64
N GLU A 210 -2.29 -21.56 -35.36
CA GLU A 210 -1.92 -22.47 -36.45
C GLU A 210 -1.44 -23.85 -35.94
N TYR A 211 -1.07 -23.91 -34.66
CA TYR A 211 -0.40 -25.06 -34.04
C TYR A 211 -1.25 -25.89 -33.07
N TRP A 212 -2.52 -25.54 -32.79
CA TRP A 212 -3.36 -26.31 -31.86
C TRP A 212 -4.82 -26.49 -32.33
N MET A 213 -5.06 -27.56 -33.11
CA MET A 213 -6.29 -28.35 -33.03
C MET A 213 -5.93 -29.69 -32.39
N PRO A 214 -6.68 -30.18 -31.39
CA PRO A 214 -6.42 -31.51 -30.83
C PRO A 214 -6.41 -32.57 -31.93
N PHE A 215 -5.45 -33.49 -31.93
CA PHE A 215 -5.28 -34.44 -33.05
C PHE A 215 -6.57 -35.25 -33.33
N TRP A 216 -7.39 -35.48 -32.30
CA TRP A 216 -8.69 -36.17 -32.40
C TRP A 216 -9.79 -35.33 -33.08
N LYS A 217 -9.69 -34.00 -33.10
CA LYS A 217 -10.54 -33.12 -33.93
C LYS A 217 -9.99 -32.94 -35.34
N ARG A 218 -8.67 -33.07 -35.55
CA ARG A 218 -8.05 -33.07 -36.89
C ARG A 218 -8.57 -34.20 -37.79
N ARG A 219 -8.86 -35.38 -37.23
CA ARG A 219 -9.37 -36.55 -37.98
C ARG A 219 -10.89 -36.56 -38.23
N ARG A 220 -11.64 -35.63 -37.66
CA ARG A 220 -13.12 -35.65 -37.65
C ARG A 220 -13.76 -34.62 -38.59
N ASN A 221 -12.98 -33.93 -39.40
CA ASN A 221 -13.53 -32.99 -40.36
C ASN A 221 -13.96 -33.76 -41.63
N PRO A 222 -15.27 -33.92 -41.91
CA PRO A 222 -15.76 -34.68 -43.07
C PRO A 222 -15.24 -34.10 -44.39
N LEU A 223 -15.17 -32.77 -44.44
CA LEU A 223 -14.59 -31.99 -45.54
C LEU A 223 -13.14 -32.37 -45.85
N GLN A 224 -12.34 -32.73 -44.86
CA GLN A 224 -10.93 -33.07 -45.08
C GLN A 224 -10.78 -34.49 -45.62
N ARG A 225 -11.69 -35.41 -45.28
CA ARG A 225 -11.79 -36.71 -45.95
C ARG A 225 -12.25 -36.57 -47.39
N GLU A 226 -13.28 -35.77 -47.65
CA GLU A 226 -13.77 -35.53 -49.01
C GLU A 226 -12.73 -34.81 -49.87
N MET A 227 -11.97 -33.87 -49.31
CA MET A 227 -10.86 -33.22 -50.01
C MET A 227 -9.67 -34.17 -50.28
N GLU A 228 -9.34 -35.07 -49.35
CA GLU A 228 -8.31 -36.10 -49.56
C GLU A 228 -8.77 -37.19 -50.54
N GLU A 229 -10.05 -37.55 -50.56
CA GLU A 229 -10.66 -38.45 -51.55
C GLU A 229 -10.75 -37.78 -52.92
N MET A 230 -11.17 -36.51 -52.99
CA MET A 230 -11.17 -35.70 -54.21
C MET A 230 -9.76 -35.53 -54.76
N ALA A 231 -8.75 -35.26 -53.92
CA ALA A 231 -7.35 -35.15 -54.34
C ALA A 231 -6.78 -36.48 -54.85
N ARG A 232 -7.23 -37.62 -54.28
CA ARG A 232 -6.90 -38.96 -54.78
C ARG A 232 -7.61 -39.30 -56.09
N LEU A 233 -8.85 -38.85 -56.27
CA LEU A 233 -9.68 -39.11 -57.46
C LEU A 233 -9.32 -38.19 -58.64
N THR A 234 -8.82 -36.98 -58.37
CA THR A 234 -8.44 -35.98 -59.40
C THR A 234 -6.98 -36.10 -59.84
N GLY A 235 -6.20 -37.02 -59.26
CA GLY A 235 -4.82 -37.28 -59.69
C GLY A 235 -3.86 -36.09 -59.52
N CYS A 236 -4.20 -35.09 -58.70
CA CYS A 236 -3.32 -33.95 -58.46
C CYS A 236 -2.29 -34.28 -57.37
N GLY A 237 -1.38 -35.19 -57.71
CA GLY A 237 -0.18 -35.49 -56.96
C GLY A 237 0.96 -34.57 -57.41
N SER A 238 1.39 -33.69 -56.51
CA SER A 238 2.72 -33.05 -56.43
C SER A 238 3.52 -32.87 -57.74
N GLU A 239 3.58 -31.65 -58.25
CA GLU A 239 4.77 -31.16 -58.94
C GLU A 239 5.21 -29.82 -58.35
N ARG A 240 6.41 -29.84 -57.74
CA ARG A 240 7.17 -28.62 -57.42
C ARG A 240 7.71 -28.09 -58.75
N GLY A 241 7.31 -26.89 -59.14
CA GLY A 241 7.79 -26.22 -60.34
C GLY A 241 7.90 -24.71 -60.15
N THR A 242 9.12 -24.23 -60.24
CA THR A 242 9.56 -22.83 -60.34
C THR A 242 8.96 -22.08 -61.54
N TYR A 243 8.69 -20.77 -61.37
CA TYR A 243 8.93 -19.62 -62.28
C TYR A 243 7.81 -18.57 -62.24
N GLY A 244 8.20 -17.30 -62.28
CA GLY A 244 7.32 -16.13 -62.19
C GLY A 244 6.87 -15.52 -63.52
N GLY A 245 6.28 -14.32 -63.45
CA GLY A 245 6.02 -13.45 -64.60
C GLY A 245 4.55 -13.04 -64.78
N ASN A 246 4.32 -11.73 -64.66
CA ASN A 246 3.22 -10.88 -65.18
C ASN A 246 1.99 -11.49 -65.87
N GLY A 247 0.81 -10.96 -65.53
CA GLY A 247 -0.40 -11.09 -66.37
C GLY A 247 -1.60 -10.34 -65.79
N GLN A 248 -2.18 -9.46 -66.60
CA GLN A 248 -3.24 -8.50 -66.31
C GLN A 248 -4.63 -9.10 -65.99
N THR A 249 -5.38 -8.32 -65.21
CA THR A 249 -6.84 -8.10 -65.17
C THR A 249 -7.76 -9.02 -66.01
N GLY A 250 -8.76 -9.60 -65.36
CA GLY A 250 -9.94 -10.20 -66.00
C GLY A 250 -11.10 -10.40 -65.01
N ALA A 251 -12.24 -9.83 -65.38
CA ALA A 251 -13.55 -9.81 -64.73
C ALA A 251 -13.97 -11.08 -63.95
N TRP A 252 -14.51 -10.89 -62.74
CA TRP A 252 -15.29 -11.90 -62.04
C TRP A 252 -16.78 -11.55 -62.11
N GLY A 253 -17.48 -12.28 -62.97
CA GLY A 253 -18.92 -12.39 -62.98
C GLY A 253 -19.43 -13.23 -61.80
N SER A 254 -20.63 -12.90 -61.38
CA SER A 254 -21.47 -13.59 -60.40
C SER A 254 -21.63 -15.09 -60.68
N ALA A 255 -21.31 -15.93 -59.69
CA ALA A 255 -21.91 -17.24 -59.52
C ALA A 255 -21.93 -17.56 -58.01
N GLY A 256 -23.15 -17.69 -57.47
CA GLY A 256 -23.35 -18.10 -56.09
C GLY A 256 -22.95 -19.55 -55.88
N THR A 257 -22.26 -19.81 -54.77
CA THR A 257 -22.11 -21.13 -54.18
C THR A 257 -22.31 -21.00 -52.69
N GLU A 258 -23.33 -21.69 -52.20
CA GLU A 258 -23.72 -21.81 -50.80
C GLU A 258 -22.53 -22.32 -49.97
N VAL A 259 -22.22 -21.59 -48.89
CA VAL A 259 -21.23 -21.96 -47.88
C VAL A 259 -21.94 -22.85 -46.87
N SER A 260 -21.74 -24.17 -46.92
CA SER A 260 -22.31 -25.10 -45.94
C SER A 260 -21.29 -25.61 -44.91
N ASP A 261 -21.72 -25.55 -43.65
CA ASP A 261 -21.49 -26.49 -42.55
C ASP A 261 -20.21 -26.45 -41.68
N GLY A 262 -19.14 -25.77 -42.09
CA GLY A 262 -17.98 -25.54 -41.21
C GLY A 262 -18.20 -24.42 -40.16
N GLY A 263 -19.02 -23.42 -40.52
CA GLY A 263 -19.33 -22.26 -39.69
C GLY A 263 -20.39 -22.53 -38.62
N GLU A 264 -21.23 -23.56 -38.80
CA GLU A 264 -22.37 -23.80 -37.91
C GLU A 264 -21.96 -24.25 -36.51
N THR A 265 -20.91 -25.06 -36.35
CA THR A 265 -20.48 -25.53 -35.01
C THR A 265 -19.80 -24.45 -34.17
N ALA A 266 -19.05 -23.54 -34.81
CA ALA A 266 -18.47 -22.36 -34.15
C ALA A 266 -19.54 -21.30 -33.85
N ALA A 267 -20.48 -21.07 -34.78
CA ALA A 267 -21.64 -20.23 -34.56
C ALA A 267 -22.54 -20.78 -33.44
N PHE A 268 -22.76 -22.10 -33.34
CA PHE A 268 -23.58 -22.75 -32.32
C PHE A 268 -22.97 -22.65 -30.91
N ALA A 269 -21.64 -22.74 -30.78
CA ALA A 269 -20.94 -22.49 -29.51
C ALA A 269 -20.97 -21.00 -29.11
N ARG A 270 -20.86 -20.08 -30.09
CA ARG A 270 -21.03 -18.63 -29.91
C ARG A 270 -22.45 -18.29 -29.43
N ASN A 271 -23.46 -18.95 -30.02
CA ASN A 271 -24.88 -18.77 -29.73
C ASN A 271 -25.24 -19.15 -28.28
N ARG A 272 -24.59 -20.19 -27.71
CA ARG A 272 -24.86 -20.61 -26.32
C ARG A 272 -24.22 -19.68 -25.27
N SER A 273 -23.03 -19.15 -25.53
CA SER A 273 -22.36 -18.16 -24.66
C SER A 273 -23.06 -16.79 -24.71
N MET A 274 -23.42 -16.32 -25.91
CA MET A 274 -24.14 -15.05 -26.10
C MET A 274 -25.49 -15.01 -25.38
N ARG A 275 -26.20 -16.15 -25.32
CA ARG A 275 -27.53 -16.23 -24.68
C ARG A 275 -27.55 -15.84 -23.20
N HIS A 276 -26.46 -16.10 -22.45
CA HIS A 276 -26.37 -15.74 -21.03
C HIS A 276 -26.19 -14.22 -20.86
N TRP A 277 -25.34 -13.62 -21.70
CA TRP A 277 -25.11 -12.17 -21.72
C TRP A 277 -26.33 -11.40 -22.20
N GLU A 278 -27.04 -11.90 -23.21
CA GLU A 278 -28.32 -11.37 -23.65
C GLU A 278 -29.37 -11.40 -22.52
N THR A 279 -29.45 -12.52 -21.79
CA THR A 279 -30.37 -12.66 -20.65
C THR A 279 -30.05 -11.65 -19.56
N LEU A 280 -28.76 -11.47 -19.22
CA LEU A 280 -28.31 -10.49 -18.24
C LEU A 280 -28.60 -9.05 -18.68
N ALA A 281 -28.28 -8.71 -19.93
CA ALA A 281 -28.55 -7.40 -20.51
C ALA A 281 -30.05 -7.08 -20.51
N MET A 282 -30.90 -8.06 -20.89
CA MET A 282 -32.35 -7.94 -20.83
C MET A 282 -32.85 -7.74 -19.40
N PHE A 283 -32.33 -8.50 -18.43
CA PHE A 283 -32.68 -8.35 -17.01
C PHE A 283 -32.38 -6.93 -16.53
N ILE A 284 -31.14 -6.46 -16.72
CA ILE A 284 -30.70 -5.12 -16.30
C ILE A 284 -31.50 -4.02 -17.00
N SER A 285 -31.82 -4.20 -18.29
CA SER A 285 -32.63 -3.21 -19.02
C SER A 285 -34.04 -3.02 -18.44
N LYS A 286 -34.57 -4.01 -17.71
CA LYS A 286 -35.87 -3.95 -17.02
C LYS A 286 -35.76 -3.44 -15.58
N THR A 287 -34.64 -3.71 -14.91
CA THR A 287 -34.48 -3.46 -13.45
C THR A 287 -33.41 -2.42 -13.11
N TYR A 288 -32.91 -1.64 -14.09
CA TYR A 288 -31.78 -0.71 -13.89
C TYR A 288 -31.95 0.25 -12.71
N TRP A 289 -33.16 0.76 -12.44
CA TRP A 289 -33.41 1.62 -11.27
C TRP A 289 -33.20 0.89 -9.94
N GLY A 290 -33.64 -0.36 -9.84
CA GLY A 290 -33.43 -1.18 -8.64
C GLY A 290 -31.94 -1.40 -8.37
N VAL A 291 -31.16 -1.69 -9.42
CA VAL A 291 -29.70 -1.85 -9.31
C VAL A 291 -29.05 -0.53 -8.87
N ILE A 292 -29.38 0.59 -9.51
CA ILE A 292 -28.80 1.90 -9.18
C ILE A 292 -29.13 2.32 -7.74
N PHE A 293 -30.40 2.23 -7.33
CA PHE A 293 -30.79 2.61 -5.97
C PHE A 293 -30.18 1.69 -4.92
N ALA A 294 -30.10 0.39 -5.18
CA ALA A 294 -29.42 -0.55 -4.28
C ALA A 294 -27.94 -0.21 -4.13
N SER A 295 -27.23 0.06 -5.23
CA SER A 295 -25.82 0.47 -5.18
C SER A 295 -25.61 1.79 -4.43
N ILE A 296 -26.43 2.81 -4.67
CA ILE A 296 -26.35 4.10 -3.96
C ILE A 296 -26.66 3.91 -2.46
N ALA A 297 -27.66 3.08 -2.13
CA ALA A 297 -27.99 2.77 -0.74
C ALA A 297 -26.86 2.03 -0.02
N LEU A 298 -26.19 1.08 -0.70
CA LEU A 298 -25.02 0.39 -0.16
C LEU A 298 -23.86 1.36 0.08
N ILE A 299 -23.54 2.23 -0.89
CA ILE A 299 -22.53 3.28 -0.71
C ILE A 299 -22.88 4.14 0.50
N GLY A 300 -24.10 4.70 0.54
CA GLY A 300 -24.55 5.58 1.60
C GLY A 300 -24.51 4.92 2.99
N PHE A 301 -24.95 3.67 3.10
CA PHE A 301 -24.94 2.91 4.36
C PHE A 301 -23.53 2.62 4.84
N PHE A 302 -22.66 2.07 3.99
CA PHE A 302 -21.30 1.68 4.39
C PHE A 302 -20.37 2.87 4.58
N SER A 303 -20.59 3.99 3.87
CA SER A 303 -19.87 5.24 4.12
C SER A 303 -20.04 5.80 5.53
N LEU A 304 -21.14 5.48 6.23
CA LEU A 304 -21.33 5.89 7.63
C LEU A 304 -20.33 5.24 8.59
N PHE A 305 -19.81 4.05 8.23
CA PHE A 305 -18.87 3.31 9.06
C PHE A 305 -17.42 3.69 8.79
N VAL A 306 -17.07 4.14 7.59
CA VAL A 306 -15.68 4.47 7.19
C VAL A 306 -14.95 5.42 8.18
N PRO A 307 -15.58 6.44 8.80
CA PRO A 307 -14.91 7.28 9.80
C PRO A 307 -14.47 6.56 11.07
N TYR A 308 -14.97 5.34 11.33
CA TYR A 308 -14.64 4.52 12.50
C TYR A 308 -13.49 3.52 12.25
N LEU A 309 -12.80 3.63 11.10
CA LEU A 309 -11.62 2.82 10.82
C LEU A 309 -10.50 3.07 11.84
N ASP A 310 -9.98 1.99 12.41
CA ASP A 310 -8.85 2.00 13.35
C ASP A 310 -7.63 1.28 12.75
N THR A 311 -6.42 1.70 13.12
CA THR A 311 -5.17 1.15 12.56
C THR A 311 -4.30 0.43 13.60
N SER A 312 -3.52 -0.56 13.17
CA SER A 312 -2.58 -1.30 14.03
C SER A 312 -1.19 -1.43 13.41
N ILE A 313 -0.15 -1.12 14.19
CA ILE A 313 1.27 -1.35 13.83
C ILE A 313 1.98 -2.06 14.99
N THR A 314 1.39 -3.12 15.52
CA THR A 314 2.04 -3.95 16.54
C THR A 314 2.77 -5.13 15.88
N LEU A 315 3.92 -5.52 16.43
CA LEU A 315 4.65 -6.71 15.99
C LEU A 315 3.76 -7.96 16.04
N HIS A 316 2.98 -8.13 17.12
CA HIS A 316 1.95 -9.17 17.28
C HIS A 316 0.91 -9.18 16.16
N GLY A 317 0.69 -8.05 15.48
CA GLY A 317 -0.19 -7.95 14.33
C GLY A 317 0.47 -8.28 12.98
N MET A 318 1.81 -8.31 12.92
CA MET A 318 2.60 -8.52 11.71
C MET A 318 3.03 -9.98 11.51
N LEU A 319 3.26 -10.71 12.60
CA LEU A 319 3.64 -12.13 12.59
C LEU A 319 2.48 -13.01 13.06
N ARG A 320 2.58 -14.32 12.81
CA ARG A 320 1.61 -15.28 13.37
C ARG A 320 1.75 -15.37 14.89
N PRO A 321 0.65 -15.61 15.64
CA PRO A 321 0.71 -15.78 17.10
C PRO A 321 1.62 -16.95 17.56
N THR A 322 1.87 -17.93 16.69
CA THR A 322 2.73 -19.09 16.98
C THR A 322 4.20 -18.87 16.67
N HIS A 323 4.60 -17.68 16.22
CA HIS A 323 5.99 -17.39 15.87
C HIS A 323 6.87 -17.29 17.14
N GLU A 324 8.10 -17.80 17.10
CA GLU A 324 9.01 -17.88 18.26
C GLU A 324 9.19 -16.53 18.98
N VAL A 325 9.48 -15.46 18.24
CA VAL A 325 9.57 -14.10 18.82
C VAL A 325 8.30 -13.68 19.58
N ILE A 326 7.10 -14.01 19.08
CA ILE A 326 5.85 -13.65 19.79
C ILE A 326 5.75 -14.43 21.11
N VAL A 327 6.08 -15.73 21.08
CA VAL A 327 6.10 -16.58 22.28
C VAL A 327 7.11 -16.07 23.30
N ASP A 328 8.29 -15.63 22.85
CA ASP A 328 9.32 -15.06 23.72
C ASP A 328 8.88 -13.74 24.35
N TYR A 329 8.21 -12.86 23.60
CA TYR A 329 7.60 -11.64 24.14
C TYR A 329 6.57 -11.98 25.21
N ASP A 330 5.62 -12.87 24.92
CA ASP A 330 4.55 -13.24 25.84
C ASP A 330 5.12 -13.87 27.13
N TYR A 331 6.12 -14.76 27.01
CA TYR A 331 6.81 -15.38 28.13
C TYR A 331 7.52 -14.36 29.03
N LEU A 332 8.18 -13.38 28.42
CA LEU A 332 8.90 -12.34 29.15
C LEU A 332 7.93 -11.33 29.79
N GLU A 333 6.84 -10.96 29.12
CA GLU A 333 5.85 -10.00 29.64
C GLU A 333 5.06 -10.56 30.82
N GLU A 334 4.69 -11.85 30.79
CA GLU A 334 4.01 -12.51 31.90
C GLU A 334 4.86 -12.50 33.19
N ARG A 335 6.19 -12.48 33.06
CA ARG A 335 7.13 -12.62 34.19
C ARG A 335 7.78 -11.33 34.64
N PHE A 336 8.08 -10.42 33.71
CA PHE A 336 8.86 -9.21 33.96
C PHE A 336 8.07 -7.92 33.70
N GLY A 337 6.80 -8.04 33.27
CA GLY A 337 5.98 -6.93 32.81
C GLY A 337 6.38 -6.46 31.41
N GLY A 338 5.73 -5.38 30.97
CA GLY A 338 5.88 -4.83 29.63
C GLY A 338 7.32 -4.63 29.16
N LEU A 339 7.57 -4.96 27.90
CA LEU A 339 8.90 -4.89 27.32
C LEU A 339 9.14 -3.63 26.48
N VAL A 340 8.09 -2.94 26.06
CA VAL A 340 8.23 -1.83 25.11
C VAL A 340 8.51 -0.53 25.86
N PRO A 341 9.63 0.16 25.57
CA PRO A 341 10.00 1.37 26.27
C PRO A 341 9.28 2.62 25.72
N ILE A 342 8.72 3.43 26.61
CA ILE A 342 8.48 4.87 26.38
C ILE A 342 9.58 5.63 27.13
N ASN A 343 10.39 6.38 26.40
CA ASN A 343 11.47 7.18 26.95
C ASN A 343 11.01 8.61 27.19
N VAL A 344 11.13 9.08 28.43
CA VAL A 344 10.83 10.44 28.86
C VAL A 344 12.15 11.10 29.22
N ILE A 345 12.52 12.14 28.49
CA ILE A 345 13.74 12.92 28.74
C ILE A 345 13.35 14.24 29.38
N LEU A 346 13.77 14.45 30.62
CA LEU A 346 13.66 15.73 31.32
C LEU A 346 14.94 16.54 31.12
N ARG A 347 14.81 17.72 30.53
CA ARG A 347 15.91 18.65 30.27
C ARG A 347 15.85 19.81 31.27
N ILE A 348 16.92 19.99 32.03
CA ILE A 348 17.04 21.01 33.08
C ILE A 348 18.18 21.98 32.67
N PRO A 349 17.88 23.24 32.32
CA PRO A 349 18.90 24.22 31.93
C PRO A 349 19.82 24.60 33.08
N LYS A 350 21.08 24.94 32.77
CA LYS A 350 22.14 25.30 33.73
C LYS A 350 22.27 26.82 34.00
N ASN A 351 21.28 27.63 33.60
CA ASN A 351 21.34 29.11 33.65
C ASN A 351 21.56 29.70 35.06
N GLU A 352 22.23 30.86 35.13
CA GLU A 352 22.59 31.57 36.37
C GLU A 352 21.41 32.02 37.25
N THR A 353 20.22 32.20 36.67
CA THR A 353 18.99 32.62 37.37
C THR A 353 18.19 31.46 37.95
N ASN A 354 18.36 30.25 37.41
CA ASN A 354 17.88 29.05 38.06
C ASN A 354 18.86 28.73 39.18
N VAL A 355 18.47 29.02 40.44
CA VAL A 355 19.21 28.63 41.65
C VAL A 355 19.83 27.26 41.38
N ARG A 356 21.17 27.18 41.27
CA ARG A 356 21.94 25.97 40.94
C ARG A 356 21.29 24.75 41.61
N ARG A 357 20.40 24.04 40.90
CA ARG A 357 19.72 22.90 41.49
C ARG A 357 20.80 21.92 41.83
N THR A 358 20.85 21.51 43.08
CA THR A 358 21.84 20.51 43.47
C THR A 358 21.47 19.20 42.78
N PRO A 359 22.45 18.33 42.42
CA PRO A 359 22.15 17.02 41.83
C PRO A 359 21.10 16.24 42.64
N LEU A 360 21.08 16.41 43.96
CA LEU A 360 20.07 15.85 44.85
C LEU A 360 18.65 16.40 44.63
N GLU A 361 18.50 17.70 44.37
CA GLU A 361 17.20 18.31 44.08
C GLU A 361 16.66 17.82 42.73
N GLU A 362 17.53 17.71 41.72
CA GLU A 362 17.19 17.12 40.43
C GLU A 362 16.77 15.65 40.58
N MET A 363 17.50 14.85 41.36
CA MET A 363 17.13 13.45 41.63
C MET A 363 15.82 13.30 42.41
N ASN A 364 15.55 14.18 43.37
CA ASN A 364 14.26 14.16 44.07
C ASN A 364 13.11 14.52 43.11
N LEU A 365 13.33 15.48 42.20
CA LEU A 365 12.35 15.80 41.17
C LEU A 365 12.07 14.60 40.25
N ILE A 366 13.12 13.91 39.81
CA ILE A 366 12.99 12.69 39.00
C ILE A 366 12.26 11.59 39.78
N SER A 367 12.51 11.46 41.09
CA SER A 367 11.82 10.49 41.94
C SER A 367 10.32 10.78 42.03
N LEU A 368 9.94 12.05 42.19
CA LEU A 368 8.54 12.47 42.20
C LEU A 368 7.87 12.15 40.86
N VAL A 369 8.50 12.51 39.74
CA VAL A 369 7.98 12.23 38.39
C VAL A 369 7.85 10.71 38.18
N GLN A 370 8.88 9.92 38.50
CA GLN A 370 8.84 8.47 38.39
C GLN A 370 7.67 7.87 39.18
N ASN A 371 7.48 8.30 40.43
CA ASN A 371 6.41 7.78 41.30
C ASN A 371 5.00 8.12 40.79
N GLU A 372 4.83 9.23 40.09
CA GLU A 372 3.55 9.58 39.46
C GLU A 372 3.33 8.82 38.16
N LEU A 373 4.38 8.64 37.34
CA LEU A 373 4.28 7.94 36.07
C LEU A 373 3.97 6.44 36.22
N VAL A 374 4.49 5.78 37.26
CA VAL A 374 4.19 4.35 37.54
C VAL A 374 2.72 4.11 37.88
N LYS A 375 1.97 5.16 38.28
CA LYS A 375 0.54 5.04 38.61
C LYS A 375 -0.36 5.07 37.37
N ILE A 376 0.18 5.37 36.19
CA ILE A 376 -0.59 5.46 34.95
C ILE A 376 -1.07 4.06 34.55
N SER A 377 -2.36 3.93 34.24
CA SER A 377 -2.93 2.65 33.78
C SER A 377 -2.29 2.21 32.46
N GLY A 378 -1.77 0.98 32.43
CA GLY A 378 -1.07 0.42 31.26
C GLY A 378 0.46 0.61 31.28
N VAL A 379 1.01 1.22 32.34
CA VAL A 379 2.44 1.24 32.62
C VAL A 379 2.75 0.18 33.68
N ASP A 380 3.58 -0.80 33.32
CA ASP A 380 3.97 -1.89 34.25
C ASP A 380 5.17 -1.53 35.12
N GLY A 381 5.94 -0.52 34.71
CA GLY A 381 7.07 -0.03 35.49
C GLY A 381 7.76 1.17 34.88
N CYS A 382 8.66 1.78 35.66
CA CYS A 382 9.52 2.89 35.23
C CYS A 382 10.94 2.65 35.74
N THR A 383 11.92 2.69 34.83
CA THR A 383 13.34 2.64 35.17
C THR A 383 13.99 4.01 34.95
N SER A 384 14.86 4.43 35.87
CA SER A 384 15.66 5.65 35.74
C SER A 384 17.01 5.47 36.42
N VAL A 385 17.78 6.56 36.53
CA VAL A 385 19.01 6.58 37.35
C VAL A 385 18.76 6.09 38.79
N LEU A 386 17.55 6.29 39.34
CA LEU A 386 17.15 5.86 40.68
C LEU A 386 17.01 4.34 40.81
N SER A 387 16.93 3.62 39.70
CA SER A 387 16.91 2.15 39.68
C SER A 387 18.30 1.55 39.82
N VAL A 388 19.35 2.35 39.57
CA VAL A 388 20.75 1.91 39.60
C VAL A 388 21.49 2.48 40.82
N LEU A 389 21.03 3.62 41.33
CA LEU A 389 21.60 4.28 42.51
C LEU A 389 20.78 4.03 43.77
N PRO A 390 21.40 4.09 44.95
CA PRO A 390 20.67 4.12 46.21
C PRO A 390 19.73 5.34 46.29
N ALA A 391 18.63 5.18 47.03
CA ALA A 391 17.60 6.22 47.14
C ALA A 391 18.19 7.54 47.67
N PRO A 392 17.84 8.69 47.07
CA PRO A 392 18.36 9.98 47.49
C PRO A 392 17.88 10.31 48.92
N PRO A 393 18.74 10.95 49.75
CA PRO A 393 18.32 11.41 51.08
C PRO A 393 17.17 12.42 51.01
N SER A 394 16.22 12.32 51.94
CA SER A 394 15.06 13.22 52.03
C SER A 394 15.49 14.67 52.14
N LEU A 395 14.80 15.58 51.43
CA LEU A 395 14.97 17.04 51.49
C LEU A 395 14.23 17.70 52.68
N THR A 396 13.28 17.01 53.29
CA THR A 396 12.39 17.59 54.31
C THR A 396 12.83 17.30 55.75
N ASP A 397 13.67 16.28 55.99
CA ASP A 397 14.16 15.97 57.33
C ASP A 397 15.13 17.05 57.85
N PRO A 398 14.82 17.75 58.96
CA PRO A 398 15.68 18.81 59.47
C PRO A 398 16.92 18.30 60.22
N SER A 399 17.04 16.99 60.49
CA SER A 399 18.09 16.40 61.32
C SER A 399 19.52 16.70 60.83
N THR A 400 20.46 16.84 61.76
CA THR A 400 21.88 17.10 61.45
C THR A 400 22.50 15.96 60.63
N ALA A 401 22.08 14.72 60.90
CA ALA A 401 22.48 13.55 60.14
C ALA A 401 22.01 13.65 58.67
N SER A 402 20.76 14.07 58.42
CA SER A 402 20.23 14.28 57.08
C SER A 402 20.97 15.40 56.34
N ARG A 403 21.27 16.53 57.00
CA ARG A 403 22.07 17.62 56.39
C ARG A 403 23.46 17.14 55.95
N SER A 404 24.13 16.33 56.76
CA SER A 404 25.42 15.73 56.41
C SER A 404 25.30 14.76 55.24
N ALA A 405 24.29 13.89 55.25
CA ALA A 405 24.01 12.96 54.16
C ALA A 405 23.77 13.68 52.82
N ARG A 406 22.99 14.78 52.82
CA ARG A 406 22.76 15.60 51.60
C ARG A 406 24.04 16.21 51.04
N ARG A 407 24.93 16.71 51.91
CA ARG A 407 26.23 17.28 51.47
C ARG A 407 27.14 16.23 50.88
N VAL A 408 27.26 15.06 51.53
CA VAL A 408 28.07 13.94 51.04
C VAL A 408 27.54 13.47 49.68
N PHE A 409 26.22 13.27 49.58
CA PHE A 409 25.57 12.85 48.34
C PHE A 409 25.79 13.82 47.18
N ASN A 410 25.55 15.12 47.40
CA ASN A 410 25.77 16.13 46.36
C ASN A 410 27.22 16.20 45.89
N ARG A 411 28.18 16.04 46.82
CA ARG A 411 29.60 16.00 46.50
C ARG A 411 29.93 14.75 45.68
N GLU A 412 29.48 13.58 46.11
CA GLU A 412 29.74 12.30 45.45
C GLU A 412 29.15 12.25 44.03
N MET A 413 27.94 12.80 43.84
CA MET A 413 27.31 12.93 42.52
C MET A 413 28.09 13.89 41.61
N SER A 414 28.59 14.99 42.17
CA SER A 414 29.37 15.97 41.40
C SER A 414 30.76 15.43 41.02
N GLU A 415 31.36 14.61 41.88
CA GLU A 415 32.66 13.96 41.63
C GLU A 415 32.54 12.77 40.66
N ASN A 416 31.39 12.09 40.61
CA ASN A 416 31.16 10.89 39.78
C ASN A 416 30.26 11.13 38.55
N VAL A 417 30.19 12.37 38.03
CA VAL A 417 29.42 12.71 36.81
C VAL A 417 29.74 11.77 35.64
N GLY A 418 31.01 11.40 35.45
CA GLY A 418 31.41 10.47 34.39
C GLY A 418 30.76 9.09 34.52
N LYS A 419 30.69 8.52 35.73
CA LYS A 419 30.02 7.23 35.98
C LYS A 419 28.51 7.32 35.78
N LEU A 420 27.91 8.47 36.08
CA LEU A 420 26.49 8.70 35.81
C LEU A 420 26.22 8.74 34.30
N GLN A 421 27.12 9.34 33.51
CA GLN A 421 27.01 9.32 32.05
C GLN A 421 27.18 7.91 31.48
N GLU A 422 28.05 7.08 32.05
CA GLU A 422 28.21 5.66 31.67
C GLU A 422 26.93 4.83 31.90
N SER A 423 26.02 5.27 32.77
CA SER A 423 24.73 4.58 33.01
C SER A 423 23.73 4.71 31.86
N ASN A 424 23.94 5.63 30.92
CA ASN A 424 23.00 6.01 29.86
C ASN A 424 21.65 6.60 30.32
N TYR A 425 21.44 6.84 31.63
CA TYR A 425 20.24 7.51 32.15
C TYR A 425 20.42 9.01 32.44
N PHE A 426 21.65 9.51 32.28
CA PHE A 426 22.02 10.89 32.55
C PHE A 426 23.00 11.41 31.51
N TYR A 427 22.81 12.64 31.05
CA TYR A 427 23.74 13.33 30.17
C TYR A 427 23.95 14.78 30.63
N ASP A 428 25.20 15.13 30.92
CA ASP A 428 25.60 16.48 31.29
C ASP A 428 26.08 17.25 30.04
N ALA A 429 25.20 18.06 29.44
CA ALA A 429 25.52 18.93 28.31
C ALA A 429 26.03 20.30 28.82
N PRO A 430 26.69 21.13 27.98
CA PRO A 430 27.20 22.44 28.43
C PRO A 430 26.11 23.37 28.99
N GLU A 431 24.95 23.42 28.34
CA GLU A 431 23.85 24.35 28.66
C GLU A 431 22.75 23.72 29.54
N GLU A 432 22.69 22.39 29.63
CA GLU A 432 21.59 21.67 30.28
C GLU A 432 22.00 20.28 30.79
N ARG A 433 21.21 19.73 31.70
CA ARG A 433 21.26 18.33 32.14
C ARG A 433 20.06 17.57 31.63
N MET A 434 20.29 16.39 31.09
CA MET A 434 19.23 15.51 30.59
C MET A 434 19.13 14.26 31.46
N TRP A 435 17.91 13.96 31.88
CA TRP A 435 17.60 12.80 32.70
C TRP A 435 16.58 11.91 31.98
N LEU A 436 16.93 10.65 31.79
CA LEU A 436 16.09 9.67 31.10
C LEU A 436 15.29 8.84 32.11
N LEU A 437 13.98 8.80 31.92
CA LEU A 437 13.08 7.83 32.53
C LEU A 437 12.53 6.93 31.42
N THR A 438 12.52 5.62 31.64
CA THR A 438 11.99 4.64 30.69
C THR A 438 10.80 3.94 31.30
N LEU A 439 9.61 4.27 30.83
CA LEU A 439 8.37 3.55 31.16
C LEU A 439 8.32 2.26 30.35
N ARG A 440 7.75 1.22 30.94
CA ARG A 440 7.58 -0.10 30.33
C ARG A 440 6.12 -0.40 30.14
N ILE A 441 5.75 -0.74 28.91
CA ILE A 441 4.39 -1.11 28.56
C ILE A 441 4.34 -2.46 27.81
N PRO A 442 3.25 -3.21 27.91
CA PRO A 442 3.12 -4.48 27.19
C PRO A 442 3.08 -4.27 25.67
N ALA A 443 3.80 -5.09 24.93
CA ALA A 443 3.86 -5.12 23.46
C ALA A 443 2.57 -5.63 22.83
N GLY A 444 1.93 -6.62 23.49
CA GLY A 444 0.71 -7.26 23.01
C GLY A 444 -0.59 -6.53 23.41
N ALA A 445 -0.52 -5.54 24.30
CA ALA A 445 -1.72 -4.86 24.77
C ALA A 445 -2.33 -4.00 23.67
N ASN A 446 -3.63 -4.14 23.46
CA ASN A 446 -4.40 -3.36 22.50
C ASN A 446 -4.66 -1.93 23.03
N LEU A 447 -3.57 -1.22 23.38
CA LEU A 447 -3.60 0.09 23.99
C LEU A 447 -3.75 1.17 22.92
N LYS A 448 -4.63 2.15 23.19
CA LYS A 448 -4.62 3.40 22.44
C LYS A 448 -3.45 4.22 22.96
N TYR A 449 -2.40 4.37 22.14
CA TYR A 449 -1.19 5.08 22.55
C TYR A 449 -1.43 6.58 22.76
N GLU A 450 -2.38 7.20 22.04
CA GLU A 450 -2.69 8.62 22.18
C GLU A 450 -3.07 9.04 23.61
N PRO A 451 -4.13 8.47 24.23
CA PRO A 451 -4.51 8.84 25.59
C PRO A 451 -3.42 8.49 26.60
N LEU A 452 -2.65 7.42 26.36
CA LEU A 452 -1.53 7.04 27.22
C LEU A 452 -0.42 8.10 27.20
N LEU A 453 0.02 8.54 26.01
CA LEU A 453 1.05 9.57 25.86
C LEU A 453 0.57 10.92 26.41
N GLN A 454 -0.70 11.28 26.20
CA GLN A 454 -1.29 12.48 26.77
C GLN A 454 -1.34 12.44 28.31
N GLU A 455 -1.66 11.29 28.90
CA GLU A 455 -1.66 11.11 30.36
C GLU A 455 -0.24 11.20 30.94
N VAL A 456 0.76 10.64 30.26
CA VAL A 456 2.19 10.75 30.64
C VAL A 456 2.61 12.22 30.69
N GLU A 457 2.35 12.98 29.63
CA GLU A 457 2.67 14.42 29.57
C GLU A 457 1.92 15.21 30.63
N LEU A 458 0.62 14.93 30.82
CA LEU A 458 -0.22 15.60 31.81
C LEU A 458 0.30 15.36 33.24
N ARG A 459 0.70 14.13 33.57
CA ARG A 459 1.25 13.81 34.89
C ARG A 459 2.58 14.46 35.18
N ILE A 460 3.45 14.55 34.19
CA ILE A 460 4.70 15.30 34.32
C ILE A 460 4.37 16.77 34.58
N TYR A 461 3.49 17.37 33.78
CA TYR A 461 3.08 18.75 33.92
C TYR A 461 2.51 19.07 35.31
N GLU A 462 1.56 18.27 35.80
CA GLU A 462 0.96 18.44 37.12
C GLU A 462 1.99 18.31 38.24
N THR A 463 2.94 17.38 38.11
CA THR A 463 3.98 17.13 39.11
C THR A 463 4.95 18.31 39.19
N LEU A 464 5.40 18.82 38.04
CA LEU A 464 6.29 19.98 37.97
C LEU A 464 5.59 21.23 38.52
N ARG A 465 4.33 21.46 38.14
CA ARG A 465 3.53 22.61 38.60
C ARG A 465 3.28 22.59 40.11
N LYS A 466 2.95 21.44 40.70
CA LYS A 466 2.75 21.29 42.15
C LYS A 466 4.01 21.62 42.95
N ASN A 467 5.19 21.44 42.36
CA ASN A 467 6.48 21.74 42.98
C ASN A 467 7.00 23.15 42.62
N GLY A 468 6.17 24.02 42.07
CA GLY A 468 6.50 25.42 41.79
C GLY A 468 7.46 25.64 40.62
N ILE A 469 7.59 24.66 39.71
CA ILE A 469 8.50 24.70 38.57
C ILE A 469 7.73 25.17 37.33
N THR A 470 8.22 26.23 36.67
CA THR A 470 7.67 26.72 35.40
C THR A 470 8.02 25.75 34.27
N TYR A 471 6.99 25.11 33.71
CA TYR A 471 7.10 24.16 32.61
C TYR A 471 6.66 24.80 31.30
N ALA A 472 7.46 24.65 30.25
CA ALA A 472 6.96 24.82 28.89
C ALA A 472 6.39 23.50 28.40
N ILE A 473 5.12 23.52 28.03
CA ILE A 473 4.60 22.55 27.08
C ILE A 473 5.46 22.77 25.84
N SER A 474 6.40 21.86 25.56
CA SER A 474 7.04 21.79 24.25
C SER A 474 5.89 21.84 23.25
N ASP A 475 5.85 22.91 22.44
CA ASP A 475 4.67 23.33 21.69
C ASP A 475 3.89 22.13 21.16
N LYS A 476 2.60 22.08 21.54
CA LYS A 476 1.57 21.15 21.06
C LYS A 476 1.27 21.30 19.55
N GLN A 477 2.24 21.77 18.76
CA GLN A 477 2.17 21.89 17.30
C GLN A 477 3.41 21.36 16.56
N LEU A 478 4.47 20.87 17.22
CA LEU A 478 5.62 20.27 16.52
C LEU A 478 5.54 18.74 16.30
N LEU A 479 4.39 18.13 16.56
CA LEU A 479 4.05 16.82 15.99
C LEU A 479 3.66 16.91 14.50
N GLU A 480 3.50 18.13 13.94
CA GLU A 480 3.38 18.40 12.50
C GLU A 480 4.69 18.89 11.84
N ALA A 481 5.86 18.58 12.41
CA ALA A 481 7.13 18.75 11.70
C ALA A 481 7.91 17.43 11.59
N PRO A 482 7.53 16.55 10.65
CA PRO A 482 8.53 15.68 10.01
C PRO A 482 8.79 16.01 8.53
N PHE A 483 8.12 16.97 7.90
CA PHE A 483 8.10 17.02 6.43
C PHE A 483 8.26 18.38 5.75
N LEU A 484 8.99 19.31 6.36
CA LEU A 484 9.57 20.43 5.60
C LEU A 484 11.06 20.23 5.33
N ALA A 485 11.77 19.37 6.06
CA ALA A 485 13.19 19.13 5.83
C ALA A 485 13.52 18.45 4.49
N GLU A 486 12.56 17.75 3.87
CA GLU A 486 12.74 17.12 2.56
C GLU A 486 11.90 17.78 1.44
N ALA A 487 10.91 18.62 1.80
CA ALA A 487 10.20 19.50 0.88
C ALA A 487 10.91 20.85 0.63
N HIS A 488 11.99 21.16 1.34
CA HIS A 488 12.84 22.34 1.08
C HIS A 488 13.64 22.25 -0.23
N ARG A 489 13.65 21.11 -0.92
CA ARG A 489 14.44 20.91 -2.14
C ARG A 489 13.72 21.27 -3.45
N PHE A 490 12.42 21.61 -3.43
CA PHE A 490 11.65 21.76 -4.68
C PHE A 490 10.71 22.97 -4.84
N CYS A 491 10.55 23.85 -3.85
CA CYS A 491 9.71 25.05 -4.02
C CYS A 491 10.38 26.26 -3.38
N GLY A 492 11.09 27.04 -4.21
CA GLY A 492 11.67 28.32 -3.83
C GLY A 492 10.61 29.32 -3.40
N LEU A 493 10.55 29.57 -2.10
CA LEU A 493 9.86 30.69 -1.45
C LEU A 493 10.70 31.10 -0.23
N GLU A 494 11.49 32.16 -0.38
CA GLU A 494 12.46 32.69 0.60
C GLU A 494 11.84 33.47 1.78
N GLY A 495 10.52 33.44 1.99
CA GLY A 495 9.87 34.46 2.84
C GLY A 495 9.72 34.18 4.34
N LEU A 496 9.96 32.97 4.85
CA LEU A 496 9.59 32.61 6.24
C LEU A 496 10.78 32.35 7.18
N LEU A 497 11.99 32.24 6.62
CA LEU A 497 13.22 32.30 7.42
C LEU A 497 13.55 33.76 7.77
N ASP A 498 13.22 34.69 6.88
CA ASP A 498 13.38 36.14 7.10
C ASP A 498 12.47 36.66 8.19
N GLU A 499 11.27 36.11 8.40
CA GLU A 499 10.37 36.56 9.47
C GLU A 499 10.85 36.10 10.86
N PHE A 500 11.45 34.92 10.94
CA PHE A 500 12.06 34.39 12.17
C PHE A 500 13.40 35.06 12.47
N GLN A 501 14.24 35.27 11.44
CA GLN A 501 15.52 35.98 11.55
C GLN A 501 15.35 37.49 11.75
N ALA A 502 14.32 38.13 11.18
CA ALA A 502 13.98 39.54 11.46
C ALA A 502 13.44 39.71 12.88
N ARG A 503 12.69 38.74 13.41
CA ARG A 503 12.29 38.71 14.83
C ARG A 503 13.50 38.56 15.75
N GLU A 504 14.46 37.71 15.40
CA GLU A 504 15.69 37.51 16.16
C GLU A 504 16.63 38.73 16.08
N ALA A 505 16.72 39.39 14.92
CA ALA A 505 17.49 40.61 14.71
C ALA A 505 16.88 41.81 15.46
N GLY A 506 15.55 41.98 15.38
CA GLY A 506 14.82 42.98 16.18
C GLY A 506 14.97 42.75 17.68
N PHE A 507 15.06 41.50 18.12
CA PHE A 507 15.35 41.14 19.51
C PHE A 507 16.77 41.53 19.95
N ARG A 508 17.79 41.33 19.09
CA ARG A 508 19.17 41.73 19.38
C ARG A 508 19.32 43.25 19.44
N GLU A 509 18.57 43.97 18.60
CA GLU A 509 18.56 45.44 18.56
C GLU A 509 17.86 46.03 19.79
N LEU A 510 16.75 45.42 20.24
CA LEU A 510 16.04 45.80 21.48
C LEU A 510 16.87 45.48 22.74
N ALA A 511 17.63 44.39 22.76
CA ALA A 511 18.49 44.02 23.90
C ALA A 511 19.74 44.92 24.05
N GLN A 512 20.19 45.57 22.97
CA GLN A 512 21.30 46.54 23.01
C GLN A 512 20.85 47.95 23.44
N ARG A 513 19.56 48.27 23.30
CA ARG A 513 18.94 49.50 23.78
C ARG A 513 18.53 49.33 25.25
N GLY A 514 19.38 49.77 26.18
CA GLY A 514 19.15 49.64 27.62
C GLY A 514 17.73 50.03 28.09
N GLU A 515 17.26 49.37 29.16
CA GLU A 515 15.87 49.31 29.65
C GLU A 515 15.13 50.65 29.76
N GLU A 516 15.85 51.74 30.05
CA GLU A 516 15.26 53.07 30.19
C GLU A 516 14.66 53.62 28.88
N SER A 517 15.13 53.15 27.72
CA SER A 517 14.74 53.64 26.40
C SER A 517 13.53 52.92 25.76
N LEU A 518 13.04 51.84 26.37
CA LEU A 518 11.96 51.00 25.83
C LEU A 518 10.57 51.54 26.19
N SER A 519 9.63 51.55 25.23
CA SER A 519 8.23 51.94 25.47
C SER A 519 7.50 50.94 26.38
N ARG A 520 6.37 51.34 27.00
CA ARG A 520 5.57 50.44 27.86
C ARG A 520 5.10 49.16 27.16
N GLN A 521 4.89 49.20 25.84
CA GLN A 521 4.42 48.08 25.06
C GLN A 521 5.58 47.13 24.69
N GLU A 522 6.76 47.68 24.38
CA GLU A 522 8.00 46.92 24.18
C GLU A 522 8.51 46.31 25.49
N ARG A 523 8.39 47.01 26.63
CA ARG A 523 8.68 46.44 27.96
C ARG A 523 7.73 45.31 28.31
N ARG A 524 6.45 45.38 27.90
CA ARG A 524 5.51 44.25 28.05
C ARG A 524 5.86 43.09 27.15
N ALA A 525 6.19 43.34 25.89
CA ALA A 525 6.61 42.29 24.95
C ALA A 525 7.95 41.66 25.38
N LEU A 526 8.89 42.44 25.92
CA LEU A 526 10.15 41.97 26.49
C LEU A 526 9.89 41.20 27.78
N ALA A 527 9.01 41.67 28.68
CA ALA A 527 8.63 40.94 29.89
C ALA A 527 7.85 39.64 29.58
N GLU A 528 6.97 39.65 28.57
CA GLU A 528 6.24 38.47 28.08
C GLU A 528 7.20 37.46 27.42
N ALA A 529 8.17 37.94 26.64
CA ALA A 529 9.21 37.11 26.03
C ALA A 529 10.29 36.66 27.04
N GLU A 530 10.56 37.45 28.07
CA GLU A 530 11.40 37.05 29.20
C GLU A 530 10.69 35.99 30.03
N THR A 531 9.37 36.11 30.29
CA THR A 531 8.59 35.01 30.86
C THR A 531 8.54 33.76 29.97
N MET A 532 8.72 33.90 28.65
CA MET A 532 8.94 32.76 27.74
C MET A 532 10.39 32.23 27.77
N ARG A 533 11.39 33.04 28.15
CA ARG A 533 12.80 32.66 28.35
C ARG A 533 13.07 32.02 29.73
N PHE A 534 12.15 32.14 30.69
CA PHE A 534 12.26 31.51 32.01
C PHE A 534 11.53 30.15 32.05
N GLN A 535 12.06 29.16 31.33
CA GLN A 535 11.60 27.77 31.41
C GLN A 535 12.53 26.97 32.32
N ASP A 536 12.00 26.38 33.40
CA ASP A 536 12.83 25.71 34.40
C ASP A 536 13.13 24.25 34.07
N VAL A 537 12.26 23.59 33.32
CA VAL A 537 12.38 22.19 32.88
C VAL A 537 11.57 22.02 31.58
N SER A 538 12.13 21.33 30.58
CA SER A 538 11.38 20.85 29.41
C SER A 538 11.37 19.32 29.35
N CYS A 539 10.36 18.73 28.72
CA CYS A 539 10.18 17.29 28.62
C CYS A 539 10.04 16.86 27.16
N VAL A 540 10.70 15.75 26.80
CA VAL A 540 10.58 15.11 25.48
C VAL A 540 10.18 13.65 25.67
N VAL A 541 9.05 13.26 25.10
CA VAL A 541 8.61 11.86 25.08
C VAL A 541 9.01 11.24 23.73
N THR A 542 9.76 10.13 23.78
CA THR A 542 10.34 9.43 22.63
C THR A 542 10.35 7.92 22.87
N GLY A 543 10.97 7.15 21.98
CA GLY A 543 11.03 5.70 22.03
C GLY A 543 10.10 5.04 21.00
N ALA A 544 9.95 3.72 21.11
CA ALA A 544 9.25 2.92 20.12
C ALA A 544 7.77 3.29 20.02
N ILE A 545 7.11 3.56 21.16
CA ILE A 545 5.67 3.79 21.21
C ILE A 545 5.26 5.13 20.57
N PRO A 546 5.86 6.28 20.88
CA PRO A 546 5.58 7.51 20.13
C PRO A 546 5.82 7.38 18.63
N LEU A 547 6.85 6.61 18.21
CA LEU A 547 7.10 6.35 16.80
C LEU A 547 6.01 5.49 16.16
N VAL A 548 5.61 4.40 16.80
CA VAL A 548 4.50 3.53 16.38
C VAL A 548 3.19 4.31 16.31
N PHE A 549 2.92 5.16 17.30
CA PHE A 549 1.74 6.03 17.33
C PHE A 549 1.73 7.02 16.16
N LYS A 550 2.84 7.74 15.92
CA LYS A 550 2.96 8.62 14.75
C LYS A 550 2.81 7.84 13.45
N ALA A 551 3.41 6.67 13.35
CA ALA A 551 3.26 5.82 12.19
C ALA A 551 1.80 5.38 11.99
N GLN A 552 1.04 5.07 13.05
CA GLN A 552 -0.39 4.71 12.96
C GLN A 552 -1.24 5.86 12.44
N GLN A 553 -1.01 7.07 12.95
CA GLN A 553 -1.69 8.28 12.45
C GLN A 553 -1.31 8.56 10.99
N GLN A 554 -0.03 8.42 10.65
CA GLN A 554 0.45 8.62 9.30
C GLN A 554 -0.13 7.59 8.33
N LEU A 555 -0.22 6.32 8.73
CA LEU A 555 -0.85 5.26 7.94
C LEU A 555 -2.32 5.58 7.64
N LEU A 556 -3.10 6.02 8.63
CA LEU A 556 -4.49 6.42 8.42
C LEU A 556 -4.60 7.63 7.47
N LYS A 557 -3.74 8.63 7.66
CA LYS A 557 -3.66 9.79 6.75
C LYS A 557 -3.28 9.36 5.34
N ASP A 558 -2.33 8.46 5.18
CA ASP A 558 -1.85 7.95 3.89
C ASP A 558 -2.93 7.12 3.19
N LEU A 559 -3.73 6.33 3.92
CA LEU A 559 -4.91 5.66 3.37
C LEU A 559 -5.85 6.68 2.72
N ILE A 560 -6.22 7.73 3.45
CA ILE A 560 -7.17 8.74 2.96
C ILE A 560 -6.55 9.53 1.79
N VAL A 561 -5.32 10.00 1.93
CA VAL A 561 -4.65 10.83 0.92
C VAL A 561 -4.40 10.03 -0.36
N SER A 562 -3.87 8.81 -0.27
CA SER A 562 -3.62 7.97 -1.45
C SER A 562 -4.92 7.56 -2.14
N PHE A 563 -5.96 7.20 -1.39
CA PHE A 563 -7.26 6.86 -1.96
C PHE A 563 -7.90 8.05 -2.67
N MET A 564 -7.89 9.23 -2.04
CA MET A 564 -8.42 10.46 -2.66
C MET A 564 -7.60 10.89 -3.88
N THR A 565 -6.28 10.72 -3.83
CA THR A 565 -5.40 10.98 -4.97
C THR A 565 -5.72 10.04 -6.13
N ALA A 566 -5.85 8.73 -5.87
CA ALA A 566 -6.28 7.74 -6.86
C ALA A 566 -7.64 8.10 -7.47
N PHE A 567 -8.63 8.39 -6.61
CA PHE A 567 -9.98 8.78 -7.01
C PHE A 567 -9.97 10.00 -7.94
N ILE A 568 -9.25 11.06 -7.58
CA ILE A 568 -9.17 12.29 -8.38
C ILE A 568 -8.48 12.02 -9.72
N LEU A 569 -7.35 11.29 -9.73
CA LEU A 569 -6.61 10.97 -10.96
C LEU A 569 -7.46 10.12 -11.92
N ILE A 570 -8.15 9.11 -11.38
CA ILE A 570 -9.04 8.24 -12.16
C ILE A 570 -10.24 9.03 -12.67
N LEU A 571 -10.89 9.82 -11.81
CA LEU A 571 -12.03 10.65 -12.21
C LEU A 571 -11.62 11.61 -13.32
N PHE A 572 -10.46 12.25 -13.19
CA PHE A 572 -9.90 13.10 -14.24
C PHE A 572 -9.71 12.34 -15.56
N THR A 573 -9.11 11.16 -15.53
CA THR A 573 -8.94 10.32 -16.73
C THR A 573 -10.28 9.93 -17.36
N LEU A 574 -11.29 9.56 -16.56
CA LEU A 574 -12.63 9.25 -17.06
C LEU A 574 -13.31 10.48 -17.69
N ILE A 575 -13.16 11.67 -17.09
CA ILE A 575 -13.69 12.93 -17.64
C ILE A 575 -13.03 13.24 -18.99
N VAL A 576 -11.70 13.11 -19.09
CA VAL A 576 -10.96 13.35 -20.34
C VAL A 576 -11.37 12.35 -21.42
N LEU A 577 -11.48 11.06 -21.06
CA LEU A 577 -11.87 9.99 -21.97
C LEU A 577 -13.30 10.19 -22.51
N LEU A 578 -14.25 10.42 -21.61
CA LEU A 578 -15.67 10.59 -21.95
C LEU A 578 -15.98 11.99 -22.50
N ARG A 579 -15.06 12.95 -22.33
CA ARG A 579 -15.22 14.38 -22.69
C ARG A 579 -16.49 15.01 -22.08
N SER A 580 -16.85 14.57 -20.87
CA SER A 580 -18.06 14.98 -20.17
C SER A 580 -17.88 14.79 -18.67
N VAL A 581 -17.98 15.89 -17.92
CA VAL A 581 -17.84 15.88 -16.45
C VAL A 581 -18.92 15.02 -15.82
N CYS A 582 -20.17 15.17 -16.27
CA CYS A 582 -21.30 14.38 -15.78
C CYS A 582 -21.12 12.89 -16.08
N ALA A 583 -20.63 12.53 -17.27
CA ALA A 583 -20.38 11.12 -17.59
C ALA A 583 -19.25 10.54 -16.74
N GLY A 584 -18.18 11.30 -16.50
CA GLY A 584 -17.09 10.88 -15.60
C GLY A 584 -17.57 10.65 -14.16
N LEU A 585 -18.35 11.58 -13.60
CA LEU A 585 -18.92 11.45 -12.25
C LEU A 585 -19.88 10.26 -12.13
N VAL A 586 -20.61 9.90 -13.17
CA VAL A 586 -21.46 8.71 -13.17
C VAL A 586 -20.62 7.43 -13.34
N ALA A 587 -19.59 7.47 -14.18
CA ALA A 587 -18.72 6.33 -14.47
C ALA A 587 -17.83 5.90 -13.29
N ILE A 588 -17.60 6.77 -12.31
CA ILE A 588 -16.80 6.42 -11.12
C ILE A 588 -17.60 5.57 -10.11
N LEU A 589 -18.94 5.59 -10.16
CA LEU A 589 -19.79 4.91 -9.16
C LEU A 589 -19.55 3.39 -9.06
N PRO A 590 -19.45 2.62 -10.16
CA PRO A 590 -19.13 1.19 -10.11
C PRO A 590 -17.75 0.90 -9.50
N ASN A 591 -16.81 1.83 -9.61
CA ASN A 591 -15.43 1.68 -9.17
C ASN A 591 -15.26 1.94 -7.67
N ILE A 592 -16.00 2.91 -7.11
CA ILE A 592 -15.94 3.21 -5.67
C ILE A 592 -16.81 2.28 -4.82
N LEU A 593 -17.87 1.69 -5.40
CA LEU A 593 -18.83 0.86 -4.69
C LEU A 593 -18.15 -0.32 -3.94
N PRO A 594 -17.31 -1.17 -4.58
CA PRO A 594 -16.66 -2.29 -3.91
C PRO A 594 -15.78 -1.85 -2.74
N SER A 595 -14.98 -0.79 -2.93
CA SER A 595 -14.07 -0.28 -1.91
C SER A 595 -14.85 0.26 -0.71
N ILE A 596 -15.86 1.11 -0.93
CA ILE A 596 -16.67 1.66 0.18
C ILE A 596 -17.37 0.55 0.96
N VAL A 597 -17.94 -0.45 0.28
CA VAL A 597 -18.61 -1.58 0.93
C VAL A 597 -17.64 -2.36 1.79
N ILE A 598 -16.47 -2.76 1.27
CA ILE A 598 -15.52 -3.59 2.01
C ILE A 598 -14.91 -2.83 3.19
N PHE A 599 -14.45 -1.60 2.99
CA PHE A 599 -13.91 -0.79 4.10
C PHE A 599 -14.98 -0.41 5.12
N GLY A 600 -16.23 -0.19 4.69
CA GLY A 600 -17.35 0.01 5.60
C GLY A 600 -17.69 -1.24 6.42
N ILE A 601 -17.62 -2.44 5.84
CA ILE A 601 -17.78 -3.70 6.58
C ILE A 601 -16.66 -3.87 7.61
N LEU A 602 -15.40 -3.62 7.22
CA LEU A 602 -14.27 -3.71 8.16
C LEU A 602 -14.41 -2.75 9.33
N ALA A 603 -14.84 -1.51 9.05
CA ALA A 603 -15.11 -0.53 10.08
C ALA A 603 -16.26 -0.97 11.00
N ALA A 604 -17.35 -1.49 10.44
CA ALA A 604 -18.50 -1.98 11.21
C ALA A 604 -18.16 -3.20 12.09
N LEU A 605 -17.16 -3.99 11.69
CA LEU A 605 -16.66 -5.14 12.43
C LEU A 605 -15.48 -4.80 13.37
N GLU A 606 -15.10 -3.52 13.45
CA GLU A 606 -13.94 -3.04 14.24
C GLU A 606 -12.63 -3.79 13.90
N VAL A 607 -12.50 -4.23 12.65
CA VAL A 607 -11.29 -4.92 12.19
C VAL A 607 -10.21 -3.88 11.96
N LYS A 608 -9.13 -4.00 12.74
CA LYS A 608 -7.98 -3.10 12.61
C LYS A 608 -7.30 -3.23 11.27
N ILE A 609 -7.00 -2.08 10.69
CA ILE A 609 -6.32 -1.94 9.41
C ILE A 609 -4.81 -1.85 9.62
N ASP A 610 -4.07 -2.60 8.82
CA ASP A 610 -2.61 -2.54 8.75
C ASP A 610 -2.13 -2.03 7.38
N ILE A 611 -0.81 -1.96 7.22
CA ILE A 611 -0.17 -1.47 5.99
C ILE A 611 -0.65 -2.19 4.71
N GLY A 612 -0.80 -3.51 4.73
CA GLY A 612 -1.26 -4.27 3.58
C GLY A 612 -2.74 -4.00 3.25
N THR A 613 -3.58 -3.89 4.28
CA THR A 613 -4.98 -3.54 4.15
C THR A 613 -5.16 -2.16 3.52
N MET A 614 -4.35 -1.17 3.92
CA MET A 614 -4.46 0.20 3.38
C MET A 614 -4.09 0.29 1.92
N MET A 615 -3.00 -0.36 1.52
CA MET A 615 -2.57 -0.37 0.12
C MET A 615 -3.64 -0.98 -0.78
N THR A 616 -4.36 -2.00 -0.29
CA THR A 616 -5.42 -2.68 -1.04
C THR A 616 -6.49 -1.71 -1.56
N ALA A 617 -6.84 -0.66 -0.81
CA ALA A 617 -7.86 0.32 -1.22
C ALA A 617 -7.50 1.02 -2.53
N SER A 618 -6.30 1.61 -2.55
CA SER A 618 -5.81 2.45 -3.66
C SER A 618 -5.35 1.58 -4.84
N VAL A 619 -4.70 0.45 -4.56
CA VAL A 619 -4.32 -0.57 -5.57
C VAL A 619 -5.56 -1.06 -6.29
N ALA A 620 -6.57 -1.50 -5.55
CA ALA A 620 -7.75 -2.07 -6.16
C ALA A 620 -8.58 -1.01 -6.90
N LEU A 621 -8.67 0.23 -6.41
CA LEU A 621 -9.30 1.30 -7.18
C LEU A 621 -8.61 1.51 -8.54
N GLY A 622 -7.29 1.38 -8.62
CA GLY A 622 -6.53 1.44 -9.87
C GLY A 622 -6.77 0.27 -10.84
N ILE A 623 -7.07 -0.92 -10.31
CA ILE A 623 -7.33 -2.13 -11.12
C ILE A 623 -8.78 -2.17 -11.59
N THR A 624 -9.72 -1.85 -10.70
CA THR A 624 -11.17 -2.02 -10.94
C THR A 624 -11.72 -1.12 -12.05
N VAL A 625 -11.09 0.03 -12.30
CA VAL A 625 -11.44 0.94 -13.40
C VAL A 625 -11.27 0.30 -14.77
N ASP A 626 -10.40 -0.70 -14.91
CA ASP A 626 -10.17 -1.41 -16.15
C ASP A 626 -11.46 -1.99 -16.75
N GLY A 627 -12.22 -2.74 -15.94
CA GLY A 627 -13.46 -3.37 -16.37
C GLY A 627 -14.48 -2.36 -16.89
N THR A 628 -14.63 -1.23 -16.20
CA THR A 628 -15.43 -0.09 -16.64
C THR A 628 -14.91 0.48 -17.98
N LEU A 629 -13.60 0.66 -18.16
CA LEU A 629 -13.01 1.21 -19.39
C LEU A 629 -13.19 0.29 -20.61
N HIS A 630 -12.98 -1.01 -20.44
CA HIS A 630 -13.27 -2.00 -21.47
C HIS A 630 -14.75 -1.92 -21.88
N PHE A 631 -15.67 -1.93 -20.91
CA PHE A 631 -17.10 -1.89 -21.18
C PHE A 631 -17.52 -0.58 -21.88
N LEU A 632 -17.05 0.57 -21.38
CA LEU A 632 -17.37 1.88 -21.96
C LEU A 632 -16.82 2.02 -23.38
N THR A 633 -15.61 1.54 -23.66
CA THR A 633 -15.01 1.63 -25.00
C THR A 633 -15.83 0.85 -26.03
N TRP A 634 -16.30 -0.35 -25.68
CA TRP A 634 -17.17 -1.14 -26.56
C TRP A 634 -18.57 -0.55 -26.68
N PHE A 635 -19.14 -0.01 -25.59
CA PHE A 635 -20.41 0.72 -25.64
C PHE A 635 -20.34 1.92 -26.59
N GLN A 636 -19.28 2.74 -26.48
CA GLN A 636 -19.07 3.90 -27.37
C GLN A 636 -18.94 3.46 -28.84
N ARG A 637 -18.22 2.37 -29.11
CA ARG A 637 -18.16 1.79 -30.46
C ARG A 637 -19.55 1.36 -30.96
N GLY A 638 -20.36 0.75 -30.10
CA GLY A 638 -21.75 0.38 -30.44
C GLY A 638 -22.61 1.59 -30.80
N ILE A 639 -22.50 2.69 -30.04
CA ILE A 639 -23.19 3.95 -30.36
C ILE A 639 -22.71 4.53 -31.70
N LEU A 640 -21.40 4.49 -31.98
CA LEU A 640 -20.85 4.95 -33.26
C LEU A 640 -21.31 4.11 -34.46
N LEU A 641 -21.62 2.82 -34.25
CA LEU A 641 -22.22 1.93 -35.24
C LEU A 641 -23.73 2.16 -35.45
N GLY A 642 -24.33 3.13 -34.76
CA GLY A 642 -25.73 3.49 -34.89
C GLY A 642 -26.68 2.67 -34.00
N HIS A 643 -26.17 1.87 -33.08
CA HIS A 643 -27.02 1.18 -32.11
C HIS A 643 -27.65 2.17 -31.12
N ASP A 644 -28.90 1.91 -30.72
CA ASP A 644 -29.48 2.59 -29.57
C ASP A 644 -28.78 2.15 -28.27
N ARG A 645 -28.98 2.87 -27.17
CA ARG A 645 -28.26 2.60 -25.90
C ARG A 645 -28.44 1.17 -25.39
N LYS A 646 -29.61 0.56 -25.59
CA LYS A 646 -29.87 -0.82 -25.17
C LYS A 646 -29.06 -1.81 -26.01
N ASN A 647 -29.11 -1.68 -27.34
CA ASN A 647 -28.34 -2.56 -28.21
C ASN A 647 -26.82 -2.29 -28.12
N ALA A 648 -26.39 -1.07 -27.83
CA ALA A 648 -25.00 -0.74 -27.58
C ALA A 648 -24.46 -1.38 -26.29
N VAL A 649 -25.28 -1.48 -25.23
CA VAL A 649 -24.92 -2.24 -24.02
C VAL A 649 -24.84 -3.74 -24.31
N LEU A 650 -25.78 -4.27 -25.08
CA LEU A 650 -25.73 -5.68 -25.50
C LEU A 650 -24.46 -5.97 -26.33
N TYR A 651 -24.11 -5.05 -27.23
CA TYR A 651 -22.89 -5.10 -28.02
C TYR A 651 -21.64 -5.06 -27.13
N ALA A 652 -21.62 -4.25 -26.07
CA ALA A 652 -20.51 -4.23 -25.12
C ALA A 652 -20.37 -5.59 -24.41
N TYR A 653 -21.47 -6.13 -23.86
CA TYR A 653 -21.47 -7.43 -23.20
C TYR A 653 -20.92 -8.55 -24.09
N SER A 654 -21.36 -8.62 -25.35
CA SER A 654 -20.95 -9.70 -26.25
C SER A 654 -19.47 -9.68 -26.61
N ASN A 655 -18.82 -8.51 -26.52
CA ASN A 655 -17.43 -8.32 -26.95
C ASN A 655 -16.41 -8.30 -25.82
N CYS A 656 -16.76 -7.86 -24.59
CA CYS A 656 -15.78 -7.74 -23.51
C CYS A 656 -16.11 -8.50 -22.22
N ALA A 657 -17.38 -8.79 -21.92
CA ALA A 657 -17.75 -9.33 -20.60
C ALA A 657 -17.13 -10.70 -20.29
N GLY A 658 -16.97 -11.56 -21.31
CA GLY A 658 -16.29 -12.85 -21.16
C GLY A 658 -14.82 -12.71 -20.77
N ALA A 659 -14.10 -11.75 -21.37
CA ALA A 659 -12.71 -11.47 -21.04
C ALA A 659 -12.59 -10.82 -19.65
N MET A 660 -13.47 -9.87 -19.32
CA MET A 660 -13.51 -9.22 -18.00
C MET A 660 -13.73 -10.22 -16.85
N VAL A 661 -14.62 -11.22 -17.03
CA VAL A 661 -14.80 -12.27 -16.01
C VAL A 661 -13.55 -13.15 -15.88
N GLN A 662 -12.88 -13.47 -17.00
CA GLN A 662 -11.65 -14.26 -16.96
C GLN A 662 -10.52 -13.54 -16.23
N THR A 663 -10.33 -12.24 -16.49
CA THR A 663 -9.30 -11.43 -15.84
C THR A 663 -9.62 -11.25 -14.36
N ALA A 664 -10.85 -10.89 -14.00
CA ALA A 664 -11.26 -10.79 -12.60
C ALA A 664 -11.08 -12.12 -11.85
N PHE A 665 -11.42 -13.25 -12.46
CA PHE A 665 -11.22 -14.57 -11.87
C PHE A 665 -9.72 -14.87 -11.67
N ILE A 666 -8.89 -14.69 -12.69
CA ILE A 666 -7.46 -14.95 -12.58
C ILE A 666 -6.82 -14.01 -11.54
N CYS A 667 -7.04 -12.70 -11.63
CA CYS A 667 -6.47 -11.72 -10.72
C CYS A 667 -6.91 -11.97 -9.27
N SER A 668 -8.14 -12.42 -9.03
CA SER A 668 -8.61 -12.70 -7.67
C SER A 668 -7.99 -13.98 -7.09
N PHE A 669 -7.94 -15.06 -7.85
CA PHE A 669 -7.58 -16.38 -7.33
C PHE A 669 -6.08 -16.67 -7.31
N THR A 670 -5.26 -16.00 -8.13
CA THR A 670 -3.79 -16.14 -8.07
C THR A 670 -3.22 -15.54 -6.78
N PHE A 671 -3.75 -14.39 -6.35
CA PHE A 671 -3.30 -13.75 -5.12
C PHE A 671 -3.63 -14.54 -3.86
N LEU A 672 -4.64 -15.41 -3.86
CA LEU A 672 -5.00 -16.23 -2.69
C LEU A 672 -3.85 -17.13 -2.19
N VAL A 673 -2.85 -17.42 -3.03
CA VAL A 673 -1.63 -18.13 -2.61
C VAL A 673 -0.92 -17.38 -1.47
N PHE A 674 -0.94 -16.05 -1.49
CA PHE A 674 -0.28 -15.22 -0.49
C PHE A 674 -1.02 -15.14 0.85
N VAL A 675 -2.25 -15.65 0.96
CA VAL A 675 -2.97 -15.80 2.25
C VAL A 675 -2.19 -16.71 3.21
N PHE A 676 -1.40 -17.63 2.67
CA PHE A 676 -0.55 -18.53 3.46
C PHE A 676 0.78 -17.89 3.88
N SER A 677 1.00 -16.60 3.62
CA SER A 677 2.17 -15.87 4.11
C SER A 677 2.23 -15.92 5.64
N ASP A 678 3.44 -16.07 6.17
CA ASP A 678 3.71 -15.96 7.61
C ASP A 678 3.83 -14.48 8.05
N PHE A 679 4.00 -13.56 7.09
CA PHE A 679 3.90 -12.11 7.28
C PHE A 679 2.47 -11.64 7.00
N MET A 680 1.75 -11.26 8.07
CA MET A 680 0.31 -11.00 8.05
C MET A 680 -0.13 -9.85 7.14
N PRO A 681 0.61 -8.74 6.98
CA PRO A 681 0.21 -7.69 6.05
C PRO A 681 0.09 -8.16 4.60
N VAL A 682 0.98 -9.07 4.16
CA VAL A 682 0.91 -9.69 2.83
C VAL A 682 -0.30 -10.62 2.72
N ALA A 683 -0.57 -11.41 3.75
CA ALA A 683 -1.75 -12.28 3.79
C ALA A 683 -3.05 -11.48 3.74
N ARG A 684 -3.13 -10.37 4.50
CA ARG A 684 -4.30 -9.49 4.54
C ARG A 684 -4.53 -8.79 3.20
N PHE A 685 -3.47 -8.25 2.60
CA PHE A 685 -3.51 -7.70 1.25
C PHE A 685 -4.10 -8.70 0.25
N ALA A 686 -3.63 -9.95 0.28
CA ALA A 686 -4.00 -10.99 -0.67
C ALA A 686 -5.49 -11.36 -0.65
N TRP A 687 -6.06 -11.70 0.51
CA TRP A 687 -7.48 -12.06 0.58
C TRP A 687 -8.39 -10.86 0.36
N MET A 688 -7.99 -9.67 0.83
CA MET A 688 -8.78 -8.46 0.63
C MET A 688 -8.83 -8.06 -0.85
N LEU A 689 -7.70 -8.11 -1.56
CA LEU A 689 -7.66 -7.85 -2.99
C LEU A 689 -8.56 -8.83 -3.74
N CYS A 690 -8.54 -10.11 -3.40
CA CYS A 690 -9.44 -11.13 -3.97
C CYS A 690 -10.92 -10.75 -3.81
N VAL A 691 -11.36 -10.44 -2.59
CA VAL A 691 -12.76 -10.07 -2.32
C VAL A 691 -13.15 -8.78 -3.06
N LEU A 692 -12.24 -7.81 -3.12
CA LEU A 692 -12.49 -6.52 -3.77
C LEU A 692 -12.60 -6.65 -5.29
N LEU A 693 -11.72 -7.42 -5.93
CA LEU A 693 -11.78 -7.66 -7.37
C LEU A 693 -13.03 -8.45 -7.78
N ILE A 694 -13.46 -9.43 -6.96
CA ILE A 694 -14.74 -10.14 -7.19
C ILE A 694 -15.93 -9.19 -7.04
N ALA A 695 -15.95 -8.35 -6.00
CA ALA A 695 -17.00 -7.35 -5.82
C ALA A 695 -17.03 -6.32 -6.96
N ALA A 696 -15.85 -5.96 -7.49
CA ALA A 696 -15.73 -5.02 -8.58
C ALA A 696 -16.25 -5.54 -9.91
N ILE A 697 -15.94 -6.78 -10.29
CA ILE A 697 -16.50 -7.33 -11.52
C ILE A 697 -18.03 -7.47 -11.44
N ILE A 698 -18.59 -7.73 -10.25
CA ILE A 698 -20.03 -7.70 -10.02
C ILE A 698 -20.56 -6.26 -10.22
N ALA A 699 -19.89 -5.26 -9.67
CA ALA A 699 -20.27 -3.86 -9.88
C ALA A 699 -20.22 -3.47 -11.37
N ASP A 700 -19.17 -3.84 -12.09
CA ASP A 700 -19.01 -3.54 -13.51
C ASP A 700 -20.06 -4.23 -14.39
N LEU A 701 -20.39 -5.50 -14.11
CA LEU A 701 -21.34 -6.25 -14.94
C LEU A 701 -22.80 -5.96 -14.60
N PHE A 702 -23.10 -5.27 -13.50
CA PHE A 702 -24.47 -4.92 -13.11
C PHE A 702 -24.71 -3.40 -13.12
N LEU A 703 -23.90 -2.63 -12.40
CA LEU A 703 -24.12 -1.19 -12.22
C LEU A 703 -23.73 -0.38 -13.45
N THR A 704 -22.56 -0.62 -14.06
CA THR A 704 -22.12 0.10 -15.28
C THR A 704 -23.19 0.04 -16.39
N PRO A 705 -23.67 -1.14 -16.83
CA PRO A 705 -24.72 -1.24 -17.83
C PRO A 705 -26.07 -0.66 -17.37
N ALA A 706 -26.42 -0.79 -16.09
CA ALA A 706 -27.63 -0.14 -15.56
C ALA A 706 -27.58 1.38 -15.72
N LEU A 707 -26.44 2.01 -15.42
CA LEU A 707 -26.22 3.44 -15.60
C LEU A 707 -26.32 3.85 -17.07
N LEU A 708 -25.74 3.06 -17.99
CA LEU A 708 -25.76 3.32 -19.43
C LEU A 708 -27.16 3.20 -20.08
N VAL A 709 -27.99 2.27 -19.63
CA VAL A 709 -29.37 2.13 -20.12
C VAL A 709 -30.31 3.19 -19.52
N SER A 710 -30.06 3.58 -18.27
CA SER A 710 -30.87 4.57 -17.54
C SER A 710 -30.89 5.95 -18.24
N PRO A 711 -31.74 6.90 -17.81
CA PRO A 711 -31.68 8.28 -18.31
C PRO A 711 -30.29 8.94 -18.16
N LEU A 712 -29.49 8.56 -17.16
CA LEU A 712 -28.11 9.05 -16.97
C LEU A 712 -27.18 8.65 -18.12
N GLY A 713 -27.50 7.54 -18.80
CA GLY A 713 -26.80 7.09 -20.00
C GLY A 713 -26.79 8.12 -21.15
N ARG A 714 -27.66 9.13 -21.13
CA ARG A 714 -27.65 10.24 -22.10
C ARG A 714 -26.34 11.04 -22.03
N PHE A 715 -25.71 11.14 -20.86
CA PHE A 715 -24.44 11.85 -20.71
C PHE A 715 -23.28 11.15 -21.42
N PHE A 716 -23.41 9.85 -21.69
CA PHE A 716 -22.41 9.03 -22.36
C PHE A 716 -22.56 9.05 -23.88
N VAL A 717 -23.70 9.47 -24.41
CA VAL A 717 -23.92 9.55 -25.86
C VAL A 717 -23.50 10.94 -26.33
N ARG A 718 -22.56 11.01 -27.28
CA ARG A 718 -22.21 12.29 -27.92
C ARG A 718 -23.43 12.82 -28.68
N ASN A 719 -23.78 14.09 -28.47
CA ASN A 719 -24.67 14.82 -29.36
C ASN A 719 -23.95 15.03 -30.71
N THR A 720 -23.93 14.02 -31.56
CA THR A 720 -23.43 14.11 -32.94
C THR A 720 -24.38 14.87 -33.87
N ASP A 721 -25.59 15.22 -33.42
CA ASP A 721 -26.61 15.92 -34.23
C ASP A 721 -26.36 17.41 -34.49
N ARG A 722 -25.25 17.99 -34.01
CA ARG A 722 -24.99 19.44 -34.21
C ARG A 722 -24.03 19.77 -35.35
N LYS A 723 -23.53 18.77 -36.11
CA LYS A 723 -22.63 18.99 -37.26
C LYS A 723 -23.15 18.46 -38.61
N MET A 724 -24.37 17.92 -38.67
CA MET A 724 -25.06 17.60 -39.92
C MET A 724 -26.39 18.37 -40.02
N LYS A 725 -26.33 19.69 -39.84
CA LYS A 725 -27.36 20.63 -40.27
C LYS A 725 -26.71 21.76 -41.04
#